data_AF-A0A9W7WLL3-F1
#
_entry.id   AF-A0A9W7WLL3-F1
#
_cell.length_a   1.000
_cell.length_b   1.000
_cell.length_c   1.000
_cell.angle_alpha   90.00
_cell.angle_beta   90.00
_cell.angle_gamma   90.00
#
_symmetry.space_group_name_H-M   'P 1'
#
loop_
_entity.id
_entity.type
_entity.pdbx_description
1 polymer ?
#
loop_
_entity_poly.entity_id
_entity_poly.type
_entity_poly.pdbx_seq_one_letter_code
_entity_poly.pdbx_strand_id
1 'polypeptide(L)'
;MAERMAARLYAQEEQIAALSLEISRLQESLTGGFDFSTLASGPNLDALRTENEKLKYRLLHLRRGLRSELELEDQNQKRAEDKDLNQKRAEDKDLNQKRAEDKDLNQKRAEDKDLNQKRAEDKDLNQKRAEDQNQTEEPKEKVCSKKVTSSKASAPANQESKKKEEAVKPEASGELNPWPAFISERLELYDRLKQESDSILSERAASRKPIGVQLPDGRTVPATAWVSSPYQLACNISQGLADNCVIARVNGELWDLDRPLETDCSLELLRFDHKDAQAVYWHSSAHILGEAMERFYGGCLCYGPPIENGFYYDLFLDGQKGVSSTEFSNLENICKSIMKDKQTFERLEVSKETLLDMFKYNKFKCRILNEKVSTPTTTVYRCGPLIDLCRGPHVRHTGKIKALKIYKNSSTYWEGRADMETLQRIYGISFPDSKMLKEWERFQEEARNRDHRKIGKDQELFFFHDLSPGSCFFLPRGAYIYNTLTEFIREEYCRRGFQEVASPNIYNSKLWETSGHWHHYSENMFSFPVEQDIFALKPMNCPGHCLMFGHRPRSWRELPLRFADFGVLHRNELSGTLTGLTRVRRFQQDDAHIFCTMDQIESEMKGCLDFLRRVYDVFGFSFQLHLSTRPEKFLGDIAVWNQAEKQLENSLKEFGEPWKLNPGDGAFYGPKIDIKIKDAIGRYHQCATIQLDFQLPIRFNLVYVGKDGDDKARPVIIHRAILGSVERMIAILTENYAGKWPLWVSPRQVMLVPVNPSLEEYAKQVCKRFVEAGFMADADLDSGCLLNKKIRNAQLSQYNFILVVGEKERLTDSVNVRTRDNKVHGELTVEEVMARLTLLKQSRCRDAEEVF
;
A
#
# COMPACT_ATOMS: atom_id res chain seq x y z
N MET A 1 12.47 31.52 -20.94
CA MET A 1 13.87 31.98 -20.66
C MET A 1 14.92 31.11 -21.37
N ALA A 2 14.47 30.09 -22.11
CA ALA A 2 15.25 29.01 -22.70
C ALA A 2 16.46 29.47 -23.54
N GLU A 3 16.31 30.44 -24.45
CA GLU A 3 17.39 30.86 -25.37
C GLU A 3 18.70 31.25 -24.66
N ARG A 4 18.60 32.00 -23.54
CA ARG A 4 19.79 32.39 -22.75
C ARG A 4 20.44 31.20 -22.04
N MET A 5 19.65 30.20 -21.66
CA MET A 5 20.16 28.96 -21.09
C MET A 5 20.80 28.07 -22.17
N ALA A 6 20.21 28.00 -23.37
CA ALA A 6 20.76 27.27 -24.52
C ALA A 6 22.12 27.85 -24.97
N ALA A 7 22.24 29.17 -25.08
CA ALA A 7 23.52 29.83 -25.39
C ALA A 7 24.59 29.56 -24.31
N ARG A 8 24.22 29.58 -23.03
CA ARG A 8 25.13 29.27 -21.91
C ARG A 8 25.54 27.79 -21.88
N LEU A 9 24.63 26.90 -22.23
CA LEU A 9 24.84 25.46 -22.34
C LEU A 9 25.83 25.15 -23.48
N TYR A 10 25.62 25.74 -24.67
CA TYR A 10 26.52 25.62 -25.81
C TYR A 10 27.94 26.08 -25.49
N ALA A 11 28.10 27.28 -24.92
CA ALA A 11 29.42 27.80 -24.51
C ALA A 11 30.13 26.91 -23.47
N GLN A 12 29.37 26.22 -22.62
CA GLN A 12 29.93 25.30 -21.63
C GLN A 12 30.27 23.93 -22.23
N GLU A 13 29.58 23.49 -23.29
CA GLU A 13 29.96 22.30 -24.06
C GLU A 13 31.27 22.53 -24.83
N GLU A 14 31.46 23.71 -25.44
CA GLU A 14 32.75 24.11 -26.03
C GLU A 14 33.88 24.13 -24.98
N GLN A 15 33.62 24.68 -23.79
CA GLN A 15 34.62 24.70 -22.71
C GLN A 15 35.01 23.29 -22.27
N ILE A 16 34.05 22.37 -22.13
CA ILE A 16 34.32 20.95 -21.80
C ILE A 16 35.09 20.26 -22.92
N ALA A 17 34.76 20.52 -24.19
CA ALA A 17 35.46 19.94 -25.32
C ALA A 17 36.94 20.36 -25.36
N ALA A 18 37.22 21.66 -25.20
CA ALA A 18 38.57 22.20 -25.15
C ALA A 18 39.39 21.62 -23.98
N LEU A 19 38.80 21.56 -22.78
CA LEU A 19 39.49 21.02 -21.59
C LEU A 19 39.70 19.50 -21.67
N SER A 20 38.81 18.78 -22.37
CA SER A 20 38.98 17.35 -22.63
C SER A 20 40.10 17.08 -23.64
N LEU A 21 40.21 17.91 -24.69
CA LEU A 21 41.30 17.83 -25.66
C LEU A 21 42.67 18.05 -25.00
N GLU A 22 42.78 19.05 -24.12
CA GLU A 22 44.03 19.36 -23.43
C GLU A 22 44.42 18.28 -22.40
N ILE A 23 43.44 17.69 -21.69
CA ILE A 23 43.67 16.51 -20.85
C ILE A 23 44.22 15.34 -21.67
N SER A 24 43.65 15.04 -22.84
CA SER A 24 44.13 13.97 -23.72
C SER A 24 45.56 14.24 -24.20
N ARG A 25 45.85 15.46 -24.64
CA ARG A 25 47.19 15.88 -25.09
C ARG A 25 48.25 15.77 -23.99
N LEU A 26 47.93 16.21 -22.78
CA LEU A 26 48.82 16.10 -21.61
C LEU A 26 49.03 14.63 -21.21
N GLN A 27 47.99 13.79 -21.33
CA GLN A 27 48.06 12.37 -21.05
C GLN A 27 48.95 11.63 -22.08
N GLU A 28 48.83 11.92 -23.38
CA GLU A 28 49.73 11.40 -24.42
C GLU A 28 51.19 11.83 -24.21
N SER A 29 51.41 13.08 -23.82
CA SER A 29 52.74 13.59 -23.49
C SER A 29 53.37 12.91 -22.26
N LEU A 30 52.54 12.43 -21.32
CA LEU A 30 52.99 11.74 -20.12
C LEU A 30 53.24 10.24 -20.33
N THR A 31 52.57 9.60 -21.30
CA THR A 31 52.71 8.17 -21.60
C THR A 31 53.76 7.87 -22.69
N GLY A 32 54.26 8.90 -23.40
CA GLY A 32 55.36 8.75 -24.35
C GLY A 32 55.04 7.84 -25.55
N GLY A 33 53.75 7.68 -25.88
CA GLY A 33 53.28 6.82 -26.96
C GLY A 33 53.14 5.33 -26.62
N PHE A 34 53.33 4.92 -25.35
CA PHE A 34 53.11 3.55 -24.89
C PHE A 34 51.87 3.43 -23.99
N ASP A 35 51.06 2.39 -24.18
CA ASP A 35 49.83 2.17 -23.41
C ASP A 35 50.12 1.59 -22.02
N PHE A 36 50.41 2.47 -21.06
CA PHE A 36 50.41 2.18 -19.63
C PHE A 36 49.11 2.66 -18.99
N SER A 37 48.04 1.89 -19.19
CA SER A 37 46.65 2.20 -18.80
C SER A 37 46.36 2.38 -17.29
N THR A 38 47.38 2.46 -16.42
CA THR A 38 47.20 2.56 -14.95
C THR A 38 48.14 3.48 -14.16
N LEU A 39 49.23 4.06 -14.70
CA LEU A 39 50.28 4.64 -13.83
C LEU A 39 51.00 5.93 -14.31
N ALA A 40 50.26 6.86 -14.93
CA ALA A 40 50.74 8.23 -15.19
C ALA A 40 49.72 9.29 -14.73
N SER A 41 49.86 9.77 -13.49
CA SER A 41 49.04 10.86 -12.91
C SER A 41 49.94 11.97 -12.37
N GLY A 42 49.95 13.12 -13.04
CA GLY A 42 50.62 14.33 -12.57
C GLY A 42 49.63 15.30 -11.92
N PRO A 43 50.02 16.07 -10.88
CA PRO A 43 49.09 16.91 -10.12
C PRO A 43 48.33 17.94 -10.97
N ASN A 44 48.93 18.46 -12.05
CA ASN A 44 48.25 19.35 -12.99
C ASN A 44 47.17 18.62 -13.83
N LEU A 45 47.40 17.35 -14.20
CA LEU A 45 46.44 16.56 -14.97
C LEU A 45 45.20 16.21 -14.11
N ASP A 46 45.41 15.87 -12.85
CA ASP A 46 44.31 15.54 -11.93
C ASP A 46 43.52 16.78 -11.50
N ALA A 47 44.17 17.95 -11.41
CA ALA A 47 43.48 19.23 -11.25
C ALA A 47 42.56 19.54 -12.45
N LEU A 48 43.06 19.38 -13.68
CA LEU A 48 42.26 19.58 -14.90
C LEU A 48 41.12 18.56 -15.03
N ARG A 49 41.36 17.28 -14.70
CA ARG A 49 40.30 16.24 -14.63
C ARG A 49 39.21 16.64 -13.63
N THR A 50 39.60 17.11 -12.44
CA THR A 50 38.68 17.57 -11.40
C THR A 50 37.85 18.79 -11.85
N GLU A 51 38.45 19.71 -12.61
CA GLU A 51 37.76 20.87 -13.17
C GLU A 51 36.81 20.48 -14.31
N ASN A 52 37.22 19.55 -15.18
CA ASN A 52 36.38 19.00 -16.24
C ASN A 52 35.11 18.31 -15.68
N GLU A 53 35.25 17.48 -14.63
CA GLU A 53 34.09 16.89 -13.95
C GLU A 53 33.15 17.93 -13.30
N LYS A 54 33.70 19.00 -12.71
CA LYS A 54 32.88 20.12 -12.20
C LYS A 54 32.11 20.82 -13.32
N LEU A 55 32.71 20.98 -14.51
CA LEU A 55 32.03 21.56 -15.68
C LEU A 55 30.95 20.61 -16.25
N LYS A 56 31.21 19.31 -16.35
CA LYS A 56 30.20 18.29 -16.72
C LYS A 56 29.02 18.27 -15.75
N TYR A 57 29.26 18.35 -14.45
CA TYR A 57 28.20 18.42 -13.44
C TYR A 57 27.34 19.68 -13.58
N ARG A 58 27.96 20.85 -13.81
CA ARG A 58 27.22 22.09 -14.11
C ARG A 58 26.44 22.01 -15.43
N LEU A 59 26.96 21.32 -16.45
CA LEU A 59 26.28 21.12 -17.74
C LEU A 59 25.00 20.30 -17.56
N LEU A 60 25.02 19.25 -16.72
CA LEU A 60 23.85 18.46 -16.37
C LEU A 60 22.74 19.32 -15.75
N HIS A 61 23.10 20.25 -14.86
CA HIS A 61 22.15 21.20 -14.26
C HIS A 61 21.58 22.19 -15.29
N LEU A 62 22.39 22.74 -16.20
CA LEU A 62 21.90 23.59 -17.29
C LEU A 62 20.95 22.84 -18.25
N ARG A 63 21.26 21.58 -18.59
CA ARG A 63 20.38 20.72 -19.41
C ARG A 63 19.02 20.47 -18.73
N ARG A 64 19.00 20.30 -17.40
CA ARG A 64 17.75 20.18 -16.62
C ARG A 64 16.96 21.48 -16.57
N GLY A 65 17.62 22.61 -16.33
CA GLY A 65 16.99 23.94 -16.32
C GLY A 65 16.36 24.30 -17.68
N LEU A 66 17.11 24.11 -18.78
CA LEU A 66 16.61 24.35 -20.13
C LEU A 66 15.38 23.47 -20.46
N ARG A 67 15.40 22.19 -20.08
CA ARG A 67 14.24 21.29 -20.27
C ARG A 67 13.02 21.79 -19.49
N SER A 68 13.19 22.16 -18.22
CA SER A 68 12.10 22.67 -17.39
C SER A 68 11.50 23.97 -17.93
N GLU A 69 12.30 24.87 -18.50
CA GLU A 69 11.81 26.10 -19.16
C GLU A 69 10.99 25.79 -20.42
N LEU A 70 11.48 24.89 -21.28
CA LEU A 70 10.77 24.48 -22.49
C LEU A 70 9.45 23.77 -22.19
N GLU A 71 9.41 22.93 -21.15
CA GLU A 71 8.18 22.31 -20.64
C GLU A 71 7.19 23.35 -20.08
N LEU A 72 7.69 24.43 -19.46
CA LEU A 72 6.86 25.56 -19.00
C LEU A 72 6.32 26.40 -20.16
N GLU A 73 7.13 26.66 -21.19
CA GLU A 73 6.70 27.37 -22.41
C GLU A 73 5.59 26.58 -23.13
N ASP A 74 5.76 25.26 -23.31
CA ASP A 74 4.75 24.35 -23.91
C ASP A 74 3.46 24.22 -23.05
N GLN A 75 3.57 24.14 -21.73
CA GLN A 75 2.41 24.15 -20.83
C GLN A 75 1.63 25.48 -20.86
N ASN A 76 2.34 26.61 -20.96
CA ASN A 76 1.70 27.93 -21.05
C ASN A 76 1.00 28.12 -22.40
N GLN A 77 1.57 27.58 -23.48
CA GLN A 77 0.96 27.61 -24.81
C GLN A 77 -0.33 26.77 -24.85
N LYS A 78 -0.31 25.53 -24.33
CA LYS A 78 -1.52 24.70 -24.17
C LYS A 78 -2.60 25.37 -23.32
N ARG A 79 -2.22 26.05 -22.23
CA ARG A 79 -3.15 26.83 -21.39
C ARG A 79 -3.74 28.05 -22.09
N ALA A 80 -3.08 28.61 -23.10
CA ALA A 80 -3.64 29.68 -23.94
C ALA A 80 -4.66 29.11 -24.94
N GLU A 81 -4.30 28.01 -25.61
CA GLU A 81 -5.19 27.31 -26.55
C GLU A 81 -6.47 26.79 -25.87
N ASP A 82 -6.36 26.20 -24.68
CA ASP A 82 -7.51 25.77 -23.87
C ASP A 82 -8.40 26.94 -23.42
N LYS A 83 -7.85 28.14 -23.21
CA LYS A 83 -8.65 29.33 -22.88
C LYS A 83 -9.45 29.80 -24.10
N ASP A 84 -8.83 29.90 -25.27
CA ASP A 84 -9.50 30.27 -26.52
C ASP A 84 -10.60 29.25 -26.90
N LEU A 85 -10.34 27.95 -26.71
CA LEU A 85 -11.32 26.89 -26.93
C LEU A 85 -12.50 26.95 -25.95
N ASN A 86 -12.24 27.24 -24.67
CA ASN A 86 -13.31 27.39 -23.68
C ASN A 86 -14.11 28.68 -23.87
N GLN A 87 -13.48 29.77 -24.32
CA GLN A 87 -14.19 31.01 -24.64
C GLN A 87 -15.12 30.83 -25.85
N LYS A 88 -14.65 30.22 -26.95
CA LYS A 88 -15.51 29.86 -28.10
C LYS A 88 -16.68 28.95 -27.70
N ARG A 89 -16.43 27.96 -26.83
CA ARG A 89 -17.49 27.08 -26.30
C ARG A 89 -18.49 27.79 -25.38
N ALA A 90 -18.11 28.89 -24.73
CA ALA A 90 -19.03 29.72 -23.95
C ALA A 90 -19.89 30.58 -24.89
N GLU A 91 -19.29 31.21 -25.90
CA GLU A 91 -19.99 32.00 -26.93
C GLU A 91 -21.01 31.14 -27.71
N ASP A 92 -20.63 29.92 -28.11
CA ASP A 92 -21.54 28.95 -28.75
C ASP A 92 -22.69 28.50 -27.84
N LYS A 93 -22.48 28.43 -26.51
CA LYS A 93 -23.53 28.09 -25.56
C LYS A 93 -24.54 29.24 -25.42
N ASP A 94 -24.07 30.47 -25.27
CA ASP A 94 -24.92 31.67 -25.23
C ASP A 94 -25.75 31.84 -26.52
N LEU A 95 -25.15 31.58 -27.68
CA LEU A 95 -25.83 31.60 -28.97
C LEU A 95 -26.91 30.51 -29.09
N ASN A 96 -26.63 29.29 -28.61
CA ASN A 96 -27.62 28.21 -28.62
C ASN A 96 -28.72 28.42 -27.57
N GLN A 97 -28.42 29.03 -26.43
CA GLN A 97 -29.41 29.36 -25.42
C GLN A 97 -30.36 30.46 -25.90
N LYS A 98 -29.85 31.55 -26.51
CA LYS A 98 -30.69 32.58 -27.16
C LYS A 98 -31.58 31.99 -28.26
N ARG A 99 -31.06 31.06 -29.08
CA ARG A 99 -31.85 30.34 -30.09
C ARG A 99 -32.91 29.41 -29.51
N ALA A 100 -32.73 28.90 -28.29
CA ALA A 100 -33.75 28.12 -27.59
C ALA A 100 -34.84 29.04 -27.01
N GLU A 101 -34.45 30.15 -26.38
CA GLU A 101 -35.36 31.17 -25.85
C GLU A 101 -36.22 31.80 -26.97
N ASP A 102 -35.65 32.11 -28.14
CA ASP A 102 -36.38 32.58 -29.32
C ASP A 102 -37.36 31.54 -29.88
N LYS A 103 -37.05 30.24 -29.77
CA LYS A 103 -37.97 29.16 -30.16
C LYS A 103 -39.15 29.07 -29.21
N ASP A 104 -38.90 29.07 -27.90
CA ASP A 104 -39.95 29.08 -26.88
C ASP A 104 -40.85 30.32 -26.99
N LEU A 105 -40.29 31.50 -27.29
CA LEU A 105 -41.08 32.72 -27.50
C LEU A 105 -41.97 32.63 -28.74
N ASN A 106 -41.45 32.07 -29.84
CA ASN A 106 -42.24 31.88 -31.06
C ASN A 106 -43.29 30.77 -30.91
N GLN A 107 -43.01 29.72 -30.14
CA GLN A 107 -43.99 28.68 -29.84
C GLN A 107 -45.13 29.22 -28.96
N LYS A 108 -44.83 29.99 -27.90
CA LYS A 108 -45.87 30.69 -27.11
C LYS A 108 -46.72 31.65 -27.96
N ARG A 109 -46.09 32.39 -28.89
CA ARG A 109 -46.81 33.24 -29.86
C ARG A 109 -47.69 32.47 -30.85
N ALA A 110 -47.38 31.21 -31.14
CA ALA A 110 -48.23 30.34 -31.94
C ALA A 110 -49.41 29.81 -31.11
N GLU A 111 -49.15 29.35 -29.87
CA GLU A 111 -50.17 28.89 -28.93
C GLU A 111 -51.18 30.01 -28.57
N ASP A 112 -50.72 31.25 -28.36
CA ASP A 112 -51.59 32.42 -28.15
C ASP A 112 -52.44 32.79 -29.38
N LYS A 113 -51.95 32.51 -30.61
CA LYS A 113 -52.75 32.68 -31.84
C LYS A 113 -53.83 31.62 -31.94
N ASP A 114 -53.50 30.36 -31.71
CA ASP A 114 -54.45 29.25 -31.67
C ASP A 114 -55.53 29.45 -30.60
N LEU A 115 -55.17 29.96 -29.42
CA LEU A 115 -56.14 30.28 -28.35
C LEU A 115 -57.08 31.43 -28.73
N ASN A 116 -56.55 32.48 -29.39
CA ASN A 116 -57.39 33.59 -29.85
C ASN A 116 -58.28 33.19 -31.03
N GLN A 117 -57.83 32.30 -31.90
CA GLN A 117 -58.62 31.76 -33.00
C GLN A 117 -59.76 30.87 -32.48
N LYS A 118 -59.49 29.95 -31.53
CA LYS A 118 -60.53 29.17 -30.84
C LYS A 118 -61.55 30.06 -30.11
N ARG A 119 -61.10 31.15 -29.48
CA ARG A 119 -61.99 32.15 -28.85
C ARG A 119 -62.85 32.95 -29.83
N ALA A 120 -62.45 33.04 -31.10
CA ALA A 120 -63.29 33.61 -32.16
C ALA A 120 -64.31 32.58 -32.65
N GLU A 121 -63.87 31.33 -32.88
CA GLU A 121 -64.74 30.22 -33.30
C GLU A 121 -65.83 29.90 -32.26
N ASP A 122 -65.51 29.90 -30.95
CA ASP A 122 -66.48 29.72 -29.86
C ASP A 122 -67.51 30.87 -29.75
N LYS A 123 -67.17 32.07 -30.24
CA LYS A 123 -68.13 33.19 -30.31
C LYS A 123 -69.10 33.01 -31.48
N ASP A 124 -68.62 32.65 -32.66
CA ASP A 124 -69.45 32.33 -33.83
C ASP A 124 -70.37 31.13 -33.57
N LEU A 125 -69.89 30.10 -32.86
CA LEU A 125 -70.67 28.91 -32.48
C LEU A 125 -71.77 29.21 -31.46
N ASN A 126 -71.55 30.12 -30.51
CA ASN A 126 -72.59 30.55 -29.58
C ASN A 126 -73.59 31.52 -30.23
N GLN A 127 -73.17 32.31 -31.22
CA GLN A 127 -74.08 33.18 -31.97
C GLN A 127 -75.00 32.38 -32.92
N LYS A 128 -74.49 31.32 -33.56
CA LYS A 128 -75.31 30.41 -34.39
C LYS A 128 -76.23 29.47 -33.60
N ARG A 129 -75.93 29.17 -32.34
CA ARG A 129 -76.81 28.34 -31.48
C ARG A 129 -78.04 29.07 -30.92
N ALA A 130 -78.20 30.36 -31.20
CA ALA A 130 -79.37 31.13 -30.80
C ALA A 130 -80.49 31.20 -31.86
N GLU A 131 -80.23 30.76 -33.10
CA GLU A 131 -81.16 31.00 -34.23
C GLU A 131 -81.90 29.73 -34.72
N ASP A 132 -81.37 28.53 -34.51
CA ASP A 132 -82.02 27.26 -34.89
C ASP A 132 -82.78 26.59 -33.72
N GLN A 133 -83.91 27.19 -33.34
CA GLN A 133 -85.01 26.48 -32.68
C GLN A 133 -86.25 26.49 -33.57
N ASN A 134 -86.36 25.54 -34.51
CA ASN A 134 -87.66 25.16 -35.04
C ASN A 134 -87.71 23.78 -35.71
N GLN A 135 -88.85 23.11 -35.50
CA GLN A 135 -89.44 22.01 -36.28
C GLN A 135 -89.01 20.53 -36.05
N THR A 136 -89.93 19.85 -35.37
CA THR A 136 -90.48 18.47 -35.57
C THR A 136 -89.71 17.21 -35.10
N GLU A 137 -90.34 16.53 -34.13
CA GLU A 137 -90.16 15.10 -33.79
C GLU A 137 -91.08 14.20 -34.63
N GLU A 138 -90.68 12.94 -34.89
CA GLU A 138 -91.45 11.70 -34.61
C GLU A 138 -90.67 10.45 -35.09
N PRO A 139 -90.92 9.22 -34.59
CA PRO A 139 -91.08 8.84 -33.19
C PRO A 139 -90.11 7.70 -32.77
N LYS A 140 -90.24 7.24 -31.51
CA LYS A 140 -89.31 6.35 -30.79
C LYS A 140 -89.67 4.86 -30.91
N GLU A 141 -88.66 4.00 -30.95
CA GLU A 141 -88.68 2.71 -30.22
C GLU A 141 -87.32 2.44 -29.55
N LYS A 142 -87.30 1.62 -28.48
CA LYS A 142 -86.30 1.71 -27.39
C LYS A 142 -85.82 0.35 -26.88
N VAL A 143 -84.51 0.25 -26.58
CA VAL A 143 -83.90 -0.47 -25.42
C VAL A 143 -83.98 -2.03 -25.50
N CYS A 144 -82.98 -2.88 -25.17
CA CYS A 144 -81.57 -2.81 -24.71
C CYS A 144 -80.94 -4.23 -24.88
N SER A 145 -79.71 -4.63 -24.51
CA SER A 145 -78.47 -4.05 -23.93
C SER A 145 -77.34 -5.10 -24.06
N LYS A 146 -76.05 -4.73 -23.86
CA LYS A 146 -75.10 -5.39 -22.91
C LYS A 146 -73.66 -4.83 -22.96
N LYS A 147 -72.95 -5.05 -21.84
CA LYS A 147 -71.50 -4.82 -21.62
C LYS A 147 -70.64 -5.88 -22.32
N VAL A 148 -69.36 -5.59 -22.57
CA VAL A 148 -68.25 -6.58 -22.53
C VAL A 148 -66.96 -5.95 -21.96
N THR A 149 -66.27 -6.69 -21.09
CA THR A 149 -64.87 -6.50 -20.66
C THR A 149 -64.02 -7.64 -21.24
N SER A 150 -62.73 -7.41 -21.53
CA SER A 150 -61.86 -8.40 -22.18
C SER A 150 -60.97 -9.20 -21.21
N SER A 151 -60.68 -10.45 -21.58
CA SER A 151 -59.71 -11.34 -20.94
C SER A 151 -59.01 -12.20 -22.01
N LYS A 152 -57.83 -12.78 -21.72
CA LYS A 152 -57.01 -13.57 -22.66
C LYS A 152 -57.10 -15.08 -22.41
N ALA A 153 -57.16 -15.89 -23.47
CA ALA A 153 -56.85 -17.33 -23.42
C ALA A 153 -56.40 -17.94 -24.78
N SER A 154 -55.25 -18.65 -24.73
CA SER A 154 -54.88 -19.94 -25.39
C SER A 154 -55.06 -20.30 -26.89
N ALA A 155 -53.96 -20.87 -27.45
CA ALA A 155 -53.84 -22.05 -28.36
C ALA A 155 -54.18 -21.92 -29.88
N PRO A 156 -53.79 -22.88 -30.78
CA PRO A 156 -52.84 -24.02 -30.72
C PRO A 156 -51.81 -24.06 -31.92
N ALA A 157 -51.24 -25.23 -32.27
CA ALA A 157 -50.09 -25.44 -33.17
C ALA A 157 -50.31 -26.45 -34.34
N ASN A 158 -49.43 -26.46 -35.36
CA ASN A 158 -48.85 -27.65 -36.05
C ASN A 158 -47.77 -27.23 -37.09
N GLN A 159 -46.52 -27.73 -37.00
CA GLN A 159 -45.92 -28.88 -37.72
C GLN A 159 -45.47 -28.64 -39.18
N GLU A 160 -44.15 -28.61 -39.42
CA GLU A 160 -43.46 -29.49 -40.39
C GLU A 160 -41.93 -29.54 -40.13
N SER A 161 -41.19 -30.46 -40.76
CA SER A 161 -39.89 -30.93 -40.22
C SER A 161 -38.70 -31.00 -41.20
N LYS A 162 -37.51 -30.69 -40.64
CA LYS A 162 -36.14 -31.09 -41.06
C LYS A 162 -35.54 -30.56 -42.38
N LYS A 163 -34.48 -29.76 -42.23
CA LYS A 163 -33.14 -30.05 -42.80
C LYS A 163 -32.07 -29.77 -41.75
N LYS A 164 -30.94 -30.49 -41.80
CA LYS A 164 -29.77 -30.28 -40.94
C LYS A 164 -28.81 -29.31 -41.62
N GLU A 165 -28.36 -28.30 -40.89
CA GLU A 165 -27.07 -27.63 -41.13
C GLU A 165 -26.36 -27.51 -39.78
N GLU A 166 -25.03 -27.61 -39.79
CA GLU A 166 -24.20 -27.68 -38.58
C GLU A 166 -23.97 -26.28 -38.02
N ALA A 167 -24.63 -25.97 -36.89
CA ALA A 167 -24.40 -24.73 -36.17
C ALA A 167 -23.06 -24.81 -35.41
N VAL A 168 -22.10 -24.00 -35.87
CA VAL A 168 -20.79 -23.79 -35.24
C VAL A 168 -20.98 -23.32 -33.78
N LYS A 169 -20.23 -23.92 -32.84
CA LYS A 169 -20.20 -23.47 -31.44
C LYS A 169 -19.48 -22.11 -31.34
N PRO A 170 -19.95 -21.17 -30.49
CA PRO A 170 -19.24 -19.92 -30.27
C PRO A 170 -17.89 -20.17 -29.61
N GLU A 171 -16.83 -19.56 -30.13
CA GLU A 171 -15.47 -19.61 -29.58
C GLU A 171 -15.41 -18.89 -28.22
N ALA A 172 -14.73 -19.51 -27.25
CA ALA A 172 -14.75 -19.09 -25.84
C ALA A 172 -13.37 -18.68 -25.29
N SER A 173 -12.35 -18.60 -26.15
CA SER A 173 -10.98 -18.23 -25.79
C SER A 173 -10.67 -16.83 -26.30
N GLY A 174 -10.59 -15.85 -25.41
CA GLY A 174 -10.09 -14.50 -25.72
C GLY A 174 -8.57 -14.43 -25.95
N GLU A 175 -7.96 -15.54 -26.38
CA GLU A 175 -6.54 -15.61 -26.76
C GLU A 175 -6.34 -14.97 -28.14
N LEU A 176 -5.14 -14.45 -28.40
CA LEU A 176 -4.76 -14.01 -29.73
C LEU A 176 -4.72 -15.22 -30.68
N ASN A 177 -5.31 -15.09 -31.85
CA ASN A 177 -5.22 -16.10 -32.91
C ASN A 177 -5.01 -15.39 -34.27
N PRO A 178 -3.83 -15.54 -34.92
CA PRO A 178 -2.66 -16.28 -34.46
C PRO A 178 -1.96 -15.63 -33.25
N TRP A 179 -1.12 -16.40 -32.55
CA TRP A 179 -0.17 -15.86 -31.56
C TRP A 179 0.88 -14.95 -32.22
N PRO A 180 1.53 -14.05 -31.47
CA PRO A 180 2.62 -13.21 -31.98
C PRO A 180 3.77 -14.02 -32.61
N ALA A 181 4.24 -13.59 -33.78
CA ALA A 181 5.28 -14.29 -34.57
C ALA A 181 6.60 -14.52 -33.82
N PHE A 182 6.94 -13.66 -32.86
CA PHE A 182 8.14 -13.83 -32.03
C PHE A 182 8.13 -15.13 -31.23
N ILE A 183 6.95 -15.71 -30.92
CA ILE A 183 6.86 -16.97 -30.16
C ILE A 183 7.43 -18.12 -30.98
N SER A 184 7.06 -18.23 -32.27
CA SER A 184 7.60 -19.23 -33.19
C SER A 184 9.10 -19.07 -33.42
N GLU A 185 9.58 -17.87 -33.74
CA GLU A 185 11.01 -17.60 -33.98
C GLU A 185 11.88 -17.97 -32.75
N ARG A 186 11.39 -17.62 -31.55
CA ARG A 186 12.07 -17.90 -30.27
C ARG A 186 12.14 -19.41 -29.98
N LEU A 187 11.09 -20.16 -30.33
CA LEU A 187 11.05 -21.62 -30.15
C LEU A 187 12.00 -22.34 -31.11
N GLU A 188 12.03 -21.97 -32.40
CA GLU A 188 12.97 -22.54 -33.38
C GLU A 188 14.44 -22.33 -33.00
N LEU A 189 14.78 -21.17 -32.42
CA LEU A 189 16.11 -20.92 -31.88
C LEU A 189 16.39 -21.76 -30.63
N TYR A 190 15.43 -21.87 -29.70
CA TYR A 190 15.58 -22.67 -28.49
C TYR A 190 15.75 -24.15 -28.80
N ASP A 191 14.95 -24.73 -29.72
CA ASP A 191 15.01 -26.15 -30.03
C ASP A 191 16.37 -26.55 -30.66
N ARG A 192 17.02 -25.64 -31.40
CA ARG A 192 18.42 -25.84 -31.86
C ARG A 192 19.41 -25.83 -30.69
N LEU A 193 19.37 -24.81 -29.83
CA LEU A 193 20.24 -24.71 -28.65
C LEU A 193 20.05 -25.88 -27.68
N LYS A 194 18.82 -26.40 -27.59
CA LYS A 194 18.46 -27.55 -26.76
C LYS A 194 19.14 -28.82 -27.26
N GLN A 195 19.13 -29.07 -28.58
CA GLN A 195 19.83 -30.22 -29.19
C GLN A 195 21.35 -30.17 -28.95
N GLU A 196 21.96 -28.99 -29.07
CA GLU A 196 23.38 -28.78 -28.75
C GLU A 196 23.67 -29.07 -27.27
N SER A 197 22.86 -28.51 -26.36
CA SER A 197 23.01 -28.70 -24.92
C SER A 197 22.81 -30.16 -24.48
N ASP A 198 21.81 -30.86 -25.03
CA ASP A 198 21.54 -32.26 -24.71
C ASP A 198 22.65 -33.19 -25.23
N SER A 199 23.29 -32.84 -26.34
CA SER A 199 24.49 -33.54 -26.82
C SER A 199 25.64 -33.42 -25.82
N ILE A 200 25.93 -32.20 -25.33
CA ILE A 200 26.96 -31.94 -24.30
C ILE A 200 26.63 -32.65 -22.98
N LEU A 201 25.36 -32.68 -22.57
CA LEU A 201 24.93 -33.40 -21.37
C LEU A 201 25.09 -34.92 -21.52
N SER A 202 24.81 -35.47 -22.70
CA SER A 202 25.03 -36.88 -23.03
C SER A 202 26.52 -37.26 -22.97
N GLU A 203 27.41 -36.42 -23.49
CA GLU A 203 28.87 -36.60 -23.38
C GLU A 203 29.35 -36.60 -21.91
N ARG A 204 28.83 -35.66 -21.10
CA ARG A 204 29.13 -35.63 -19.66
C ARG A 204 28.60 -36.87 -18.94
N ALA A 205 27.40 -37.33 -19.28
CA ALA A 205 26.83 -38.58 -18.75
C ALA A 205 27.59 -39.84 -19.19
N ALA A 206 28.27 -39.83 -20.34
CA ALA A 206 29.20 -40.90 -20.73
C ALA A 206 30.43 -40.95 -19.80
N SER A 207 30.87 -39.80 -19.27
CA SER A 207 31.97 -39.69 -18.29
C SER A 207 31.56 -39.96 -16.82
N ARG A 208 30.35 -40.50 -16.60
CA ARG A 208 29.74 -40.74 -15.28
C ARG A 208 30.65 -41.48 -14.28
N LYS A 209 30.56 -41.08 -13.01
CA LYS A 209 31.28 -41.67 -11.87
C LYS A 209 30.33 -41.90 -10.70
N PRO A 210 30.57 -42.89 -9.82
CA PRO A 210 29.86 -43.00 -8.55
C PRO A 210 30.11 -41.75 -7.70
N ILE A 211 29.05 -41.27 -7.03
CA ILE A 211 29.09 -40.16 -6.09
C ILE A 211 28.26 -40.49 -4.83
N GLY A 212 28.63 -39.92 -3.69
CA GLY A 212 27.90 -40.02 -2.43
C GLY A 212 27.01 -38.81 -2.19
N VAL A 213 25.73 -39.05 -1.91
CA VAL A 213 24.75 -37.99 -1.59
C VAL A 213 24.31 -38.09 -0.15
N GLN A 214 24.65 -37.10 0.68
CA GLN A 214 24.31 -37.06 2.09
C GLN A 214 22.92 -36.45 2.31
N LEU A 215 22.04 -37.18 2.99
CA LEU A 215 20.69 -36.74 3.37
C LEU A 215 20.71 -36.04 4.74
N PRO A 216 19.63 -35.30 5.11
CA PRO A 216 19.59 -34.54 6.37
C PRO A 216 19.57 -35.42 7.64
N ASP A 217 19.26 -36.71 7.51
CA ASP A 217 19.34 -37.71 8.60
C ASP A 217 20.77 -38.29 8.78
N GLY A 218 21.74 -37.76 8.04
CA GLY A 218 23.14 -38.17 8.07
C GLY A 218 23.47 -39.40 7.22
N ARG A 219 22.48 -40.02 6.55
CA ARG A 219 22.72 -41.18 5.68
C ARG A 219 23.30 -40.75 4.34
N THR A 220 24.23 -41.54 3.82
CA THR A 220 24.77 -41.37 2.45
C THR A 220 24.12 -42.38 1.51
N VAL A 221 23.53 -41.89 0.42
CA VAL A 221 22.93 -42.70 -0.64
C VAL A 221 23.87 -42.70 -1.86
N PRO A 222 24.14 -43.85 -2.50
CA PRO A 222 24.93 -43.90 -3.72
C PRO A 222 24.13 -43.30 -4.89
N ALA A 223 24.79 -42.45 -5.67
CA ALA A 223 24.26 -41.85 -6.88
C ALA A 223 25.33 -41.87 -8.00
N THR A 224 24.98 -41.39 -9.18
CA THR A 224 25.87 -41.36 -10.36
C THR A 224 25.93 -39.96 -10.96
N ALA A 225 27.14 -39.40 -11.05
CA ALA A 225 27.37 -38.06 -11.59
C ALA A 225 26.84 -37.93 -13.03
N TRP A 226 26.21 -36.79 -13.32
CA TRP A 226 25.55 -36.44 -14.58
C TRP A 226 24.37 -37.35 -14.99
N VAL A 227 23.95 -38.29 -14.14
CA VAL A 227 22.84 -39.23 -14.42
C VAL A 227 21.75 -39.16 -13.35
N SER A 228 22.14 -39.18 -12.08
CA SER A 228 21.20 -39.12 -10.95
C SER A 228 20.72 -37.69 -10.71
N SER A 229 19.40 -37.50 -10.56
CA SER A 229 18.80 -36.23 -10.15
C SER A 229 18.16 -36.30 -8.76
N PRO A 230 17.95 -35.16 -8.06
CA PRO A 230 17.22 -35.13 -6.79
C PRO A 230 15.85 -35.80 -6.86
N TYR A 231 15.13 -35.69 -7.99
CA TYR A 231 13.83 -36.35 -8.19
C TYR A 231 13.96 -37.88 -8.17
N GLN A 232 14.94 -38.45 -8.87
CA GLN A 232 15.16 -39.90 -8.88
C GLN A 232 15.49 -40.42 -7.48
N LEU A 233 16.32 -39.69 -6.73
CA LEU A 233 16.64 -40.04 -5.34
C LEU A 233 15.40 -39.92 -4.44
N ALA A 234 14.55 -38.90 -4.63
CA ALA A 234 13.29 -38.78 -3.92
C ALA A 234 12.35 -39.96 -4.20
N CYS A 235 12.23 -40.40 -5.46
CA CYS A 235 11.43 -41.58 -5.83
C CYS A 235 11.95 -42.87 -5.16
N ASN A 236 13.27 -43.05 -5.10
CA ASN A 236 13.91 -44.19 -4.44
C ASN A 236 13.64 -44.22 -2.91
N ILE A 237 13.43 -43.05 -2.29
CA ILE A 237 13.02 -42.95 -0.88
C ILE A 237 11.52 -43.24 -0.73
N SER A 238 10.66 -42.50 -1.44
CA SER A 238 9.25 -42.83 -1.61
C SER A 238 8.59 -41.96 -2.70
N GLN A 239 7.64 -42.54 -3.44
CA GLN A 239 6.85 -41.78 -4.43
C GLN A 239 6.11 -40.59 -3.79
N GLY A 240 5.56 -40.76 -2.58
CA GLY A 240 4.87 -39.70 -1.86
C GLY A 240 5.79 -38.51 -1.48
N LEU A 241 7.08 -38.75 -1.25
CA LEU A 241 8.06 -37.66 -1.07
C LEU A 241 8.31 -36.95 -2.39
N ALA A 242 8.57 -37.69 -3.47
CA ALA A 242 8.84 -37.14 -4.80
C ALA A 242 7.67 -36.30 -5.35
N ASP A 243 6.43 -36.75 -5.12
CA ASP A 243 5.21 -36.07 -5.57
C ASP A 243 4.94 -34.77 -4.81
N ASN A 244 5.28 -34.71 -3.51
CA ASN A 244 5.11 -33.52 -2.67
C ASN A 244 6.35 -32.59 -2.63
N CYS A 245 7.51 -33.05 -3.11
CA CYS A 245 8.70 -32.22 -3.22
C CYS A 245 8.47 -31.11 -4.26
N VAL A 246 8.88 -29.88 -3.92
CA VAL A 246 8.80 -28.71 -4.78
C VAL A 246 10.15 -28.45 -5.44
N ILE A 247 11.22 -28.45 -4.63
CA ILE A 247 12.58 -28.13 -5.07
C ILE A 247 13.61 -28.87 -4.19
N ALA A 248 14.86 -29.00 -4.65
CA ALA A 248 15.97 -29.49 -3.82
C ALA A 248 16.87 -28.34 -3.36
N ARG A 249 17.65 -28.59 -2.30
CA ARG A 249 18.86 -27.83 -1.96
C ARG A 249 20.05 -28.77 -2.07
N VAL A 250 21.07 -28.38 -2.85
CA VAL A 250 22.30 -29.15 -3.09
C VAL A 250 23.48 -28.31 -2.63
N ASN A 251 24.28 -28.80 -1.68
CA ASN A 251 25.41 -28.06 -1.09
C ASN A 251 25.07 -26.64 -0.57
N GLY A 252 23.83 -26.41 -0.15
CA GLY A 252 23.33 -25.10 0.32
C GLY A 252 22.56 -24.28 -0.73
N GLU A 253 22.76 -24.55 -2.02
CA GLU A 253 22.13 -23.84 -3.14
C GLU A 253 20.81 -24.49 -3.59
N LEU A 254 19.84 -23.71 -4.07
CA LEU A 254 18.57 -24.25 -4.59
C LEU A 254 18.79 -24.87 -5.99
N TRP A 255 18.20 -26.05 -6.22
CA TRP A 255 18.53 -26.91 -7.36
C TRP A 255 17.29 -27.58 -7.94
N ASP A 256 17.09 -27.49 -9.26
CA ASP A 256 15.95 -28.10 -9.96
C ASP A 256 15.91 -29.62 -9.74
N LEU A 257 14.72 -30.17 -9.49
CA LEU A 257 14.58 -31.59 -9.14
C LEU A 257 15.02 -32.54 -10.26
N ASP A 258 14.99 -32.10 -11.52
CA ASP A 258 15.46 -32.88 -12.67
C ASP A 258 16.90 -32.56 -13.09
N ARG A 259 17.55 -31.54 -12.52
CA ARG A 259 18.94 -31.21 -12.86
C ARG A 259 19.87 -32.30 -12.29
N PRO A 260 20.72 -32.96 -13.11
CA PRO A 260 21.63 -33.99 -12.63
C PRO A 260 22.60 -33.49 -11.57
N LEU A 261 22.98 -34.37 -10.64
CA LEU A 261 24.02 -34.11 -9.65
C LEU A 261 25.40 -34.29 -10.29
N GLU A 262 26.31 -33.36 -10.01
CA GLU A 262 27.60 -33.25 -10.72
C GLU A 262 28.77 -33.86 -9.93
N THR A 263 28.70 -33.83 -8.59
CA THR A 263 29.73 -34.28 -7.64
C THR A 263 29.09 -34.82 -6.35
N ASP A 264 29.91 -35.32 -5.41
CA ASP A 264 29.48 -35.59 -4.03
C ASP A 264 28.82 -34.35 -3.41
N CYS A 265 27.69 -34.52 -2.73
CA CYS A 265 26.92 -33.39 -2.22
C CYS A 265 26.05 -33.72 -1.00
N SER A 266 25.67 -32.70 -0.25
CA SER A 266 24.50 -32.76 0.64
C SER A 266 23.23 -32.44 -0.15
N LEU A 267 22.15 -33.17 0.14
CA LEU A 267 20.84 -33.03 -0.52
C LEU A 267 19.74 -32.86 0.53
N GLU A 268 19.00 -31.76 0.44
CA GLU A 268 17.76 -31.52 1.18
C GLU A 268 16.59 -31.45 0.19
N LEU A 269 15.46 -32.09 0.50
CA LEU A 269 14.26 -32.10 -0.35
C LEU A 269 13.18 -31.20 0.27
N LEU A 270 12.90 -30.07 -0.36
CA LEU A 270 12.02 -29.02 0.17
C LEU A 270 10.59 -29.17 -0.37
N ARG A 271 9.61 -29.15 0.54
CA ARG A 271 8.18 -29.14 0.24
C ARG A 271 7.62 -27.73 0.41
N PHE A 272 6.35 -27.51 0.06
CA PHE A 272 5.69 -26.20 0.09
C PHE A 272 5.54 -25.56 1.50
N ASP A 273 5.87 -26.28 2.57
CA ASP A 273 5.97 -25.75 3.93
C ASP A 273 7.25 -24.90 4.17
N HIS A 274 8.28 -25.08 3.34
CA HIS A 274 9.53 -24.30 3.43
C HIS A 274 9.47 -22.99 2.63
N LYS A 275 9.99 -21.88 3.19
CA LYS A 275 9.96 -20.55 2.55
C LYS A 275 10.58 -20.52 1.16
N ASP A 276 11.78 -21.07 1.01
CA ASP A 276 12.50 -21.12 -0.27
C ASP A 276 11.71 -21.89 -1.34
N ALA A 277 11.01 -22.95 -0.94
CA ALA A 277 10.15 -23.72 -1.84
C ALA A 277 8.89 -22.93 -2.24
N GLN A 278 8.28 -22.16 -1.31
CA GLN A 278 7.18 -21.25 -1.65
C GLN A 278 7.62 -20.19 -2.68
N ALA A 279 8.81 -19.61 -2.51
CA ALA A 279 9.37 -18.66 -3.46
C ALA A 279 9.57 -19.28 -4.86
N VAL A 280 10.22 -20.45 -4.96
CA VAL A 280 10.40 -21.18 -6.24
C VAL A 280 9.06 -21.59 -6.86
N TYR A 281 8.10 -22.00 -6.04
CA TYR A 281 6.76 -22.37 -6.47
C TYR A 281 6.01 -21.18 -7.07
N TRP A 282 5.96 -20.06 -6.37
CA TRP A 282 5.31 -18.84 -6.86
C TRP A 282 6.04 -18.21 -8.05
N HIS A 283 7.36 -18.33 -8.13
CA HIS A 283 8.13 -17.92 -9.30
C HIS A 283 7.77 -18.76 -10.54
N SER A 284 7.56 -20.07 -10.37
CA SER A 284 7.06 -20.95 -11.44
C SER A 284 5.62 -20.60 -11.86
N SER A 285 4.77 -20.20 -10.91
CA SER A 285 3.44 -19.68 -11.21
C SER A 285 3.46 -18.32 -11.92
N ALA A 286 4.48 -17.51 -11.69
CA ALA A 286 4.71 -16.28 -12.46
C ALA A 286 4.96 -16.60 -13.93
N HIS A 287 5.75 -17.64 -14.25
CA HIS A 287 5.96 -18.07 -15.64
C HIS A 287 4.64 -18.53 -16.31
N ILE A 288 3.78 -19.28 -15.61
CA ILE A 288 2.44 -19.65 -16.13
C ILE A 288 1.60 -18.39 -16.46
N LEU A 289 1.66 -17.37 -15.59
CA LEU A 289 0.98 -16.10 -15.84
C LEU A 289 1.62 -15.31 -17.01
N GLY A 290 2.95 -15.31 -17.12
CA GLY A 290 3.67 -14.69 -18.23
C GLY A 290 3.31 -15.29 -19.58
N GLU A 291 3.23 -16.62 -19.67
CA GLU A 291 2.76 -17.33 -20.86
C GLU A 291 1.31 -16.96 -21.20
N ALA A 292 0.41 -16.95 -20.22
CA ALA A 292 -0.97 -16.52 -20.41
C ALA A 292 -1.07 -15.05 -20.89
N MET A 293 -0.16 -14.19 -20.43
CA MET A 293 -0.10 -12.78 -20.82
C MET A 293 0.50 -12.57 -22.23
N GLU A 294 1.49 -13.36 -22.65
CA GLU A 294 1.95 -13.38 -24.06
C GLU A 294 0.81 -13.83 -25.00
N ARG A 295 0.06 -14.87 -24.63
CA ARG A 295 -1.07 -15.38 -25.43
C ARG A 295 -2.28 -14.45 -25.48
N PHE A 296 -2.59 -13.74 -24.40
CA PHE A 296 -3.78 -12.89 -24.30
C PHE A 296 -3.54 -11.45 -24.80
N TYR A 297 -2.39 -10.86 -24.47
CA TYR A 297 -2.11 -9.45 -24.81
C TYR A 297 -1.04 -9.26 -25.88
N GLY A 298 -0.12 -10.23 -26.08
CA GLY A 298 1.00 -10.10 -27.03
C GLY A 298 2.05 -9.04 -26.69
N GLY A 299 2.05 -8.52 -25.45
CA GLY A 299 2.98 -7.49 -24.98
C GLY A 299 4.37 -7.99 -24.61
N CYS A 300 5.26 -7.07 -24.23
CA CYS A 300 6.63 -7.39 -23.81
C CYS A 300 6.71 -7.70 -22.31
N LEU A 301 6.97 -8.97 -21.97
CA LEU A 301 7.22 -9.41 -20.59
C LEU A 301 8.47 -8.75 -19.98
N CYS A 302 8.35 -8.28 -18.74
CA CYS A 302 9.40 -7.58 -18.00
C CYS A 302 9.93 -8.43 -16.83
N TYR A 303 9.51 -8.15 -15.59
CA TYR A 303 9.90 -8.85 -14.37
C TYR A 303 8.75 -9.71 -13.82
N GLY A 304 9.04 -10.96 -13.45
CA GLY A 304 8.09 -11.90 -12.85
C GLY A 304 8.56 -12.54 -11.53
N PRO A 305 8.89 -11.77 -10.48
CA PRO A 305 9.44 -12.32 -9.24
C PRO A 305 8.33 -12.91 -8.33
N PRO A 306 8.70 -13.88 -7.46
CA PRO A 306 7.89 -14.21 -6.30
C PRO A 306 7.91 -13.04 -5.29
N ILE A 307 6.86 -12.94 -4.49
CA ILE A 307 6.73 -12.02 -3.37
C ILE A 307 6.26 -12.77 -2.12
N GLU A 308 6.28 -12.14 -0.96
CA GLU A 308 5.65 -12.71 0.23
C GLU A 308 4.15 -12.92 -0.03
N ASN A 309 3.68 -14.16 0.10
CA ASN A 309 2.31 -14.60 -0.22
C ASN A 309 1.88 -14.35 -1.68
N GLY A 310 2.74 -14.67 -2.65
CA GLY A 310 2.34 -14.79 -4.06
C GLY A 310 3.44 -14.44 -5.05
N PHE A 311 3.03 -13.90 -6.20
CA PHE A 311 3.90 -13.43 -7.27
C PHE A 311 3.24 -12.27 -8.01
N TYR A 312 4.01 -11.58 -8.85
CA TYR A 312 3.44 -10.71 -9.88
C TYR A 312 4.18 -10.91 -11.21
N TYR A 313 3.59 -10.40 -12.28
CA TYR A 313 4.27 -10.24 -13.56
C TYR A 313 4.04 -8.83 -14.16
N ASP A 314 5.12 -8.18 -14.57
CA ASP A 314 5.11 -6.89 -15.27
C ASP A 314 5.12 -7.09 -16.80
N LEU A 315 4.24 -6.35 -17.49
CA LEU A 315 4.07 -6.39 -18.94
C LEU A 315 3.99 -4.98 -19.50
N PHE A 316 4.75 -4.73 -20.57
CA PHE A 316 4.58 -3.53 -21.37
C PHE A 316 3.57 -3.79 -22.50
N LEU A 317 2.52 -2.97 -22.55
CA LEU A 317 1.52 -2.93 -23.60
C LEU A 317 1.73 -1.67 -24.44
N ASP A 318 1.79 -1.82 -25.76
CA ASP A 318 1.89 -0.66 -26.65
C ASP A 318 0.52 0.04 -26.80
N GLY A 319 0.54 1.35 -27.00
CA GLY A 319 -0.65 2.17 -27.26
C GLY A 319 -1.69 2.25 -26.13
N GLN A 320 -1.31 2.74 -24.94
CA GLN A 320 -2.18 3.11 -23.80
C GLN A 320 -3.21 2.06 -23.30
N LYS A 321 -3.14 0.80 -23.75
CA LYS A 321 -3.99 -0.28 -23.24
C LYS A 321 -3.58 -0.62 -21.80
N GLY A 322 -4.55 -0.59 -20.89
CA GLY A 322 -4.40 -1.04 -19.50
C GLY A 322 -4.99 -2.43 -19.30
N VAL A 323 -4.57 -3.11 -18.22
CA VAL A 323 -5.20 -4.37 -17.77
C VAL A 323 -6.49 -4.05 -17.00
N SER A 324 -7.56 -4.82 -17.23
CA SER A 324 -8.81 -4.71 -16.47
C SER A 324 -9.07 -5.92 -15.58
N SER A 325 -9.69 -5.72 -14.41
CA SER A 325 -10.12 -6.81 -13.54
C SER A 325 -11.18 -7.72 -14.17
N THR A 326 -11.90 -7.24 -15.18
CA THR A 326 -12.84 -8.04 -16.00
C THR A 326 -12.14 -9.14 -16.81
N GLU A 327 -10.83 -9.01 -17.07
CA GLU A 327 -10.05 -9.93 -17.89
C GLU A 327 -9.45 -11.09 -17.06
N PHE A 328 -9.47 -10.99 -15.73
CA PHE A 328 -8.85 -11.98 -14.84
C PHE A 328 -9.42 -13.39 -15.06
N SER A 329 -10.73 -13.52 -15.31
CA SER A 329 -11.36 -14.81 -15.61
C SER A 329 -10.81 -15.46 -16.88
N ASN A 330 -10.46 -14.67 -17.89
CA ASN A 330 -9.90 -15.16 -19.14
C ASN A 330 -8.45 -15.63 -18.92
N LEU A 331 -7.62 -14.79 -18.30
CA LEU A 331 -6.24 -15.13 -17.94
C LEU A 331 -6.17 -16.37 -17.04
N GLU A 332 -7.05 -16.49 -16.04
CA GLU A 332 -7.15 -17.68 -15.18
C GLU A 332 -7.53 -18.94 -15.95
N ASN A 333 -8.35 -18.84 -16.99
CA ASN A 333 -8.71 -19.99 -17.82
C ASN A 333 -7.55 -20.45 -18.71
N ILE A 334 -6.76 -19.51 -19.25
CA ILE A 334 -5.53 -19.82 -19.99
C ILE A 334 -4.51 -20.49 -19.04
N CYS A 335 -4.30 -19.92 -17.84
CA CYS A 335 -3.45 -20.51 -16.80
C CYS A 335 -3.89 -21.94 -16.43
N LYS A 336 -5.20 -22.20 -16.30
CA LYS A 336 -5.73 -23.55 -16.05
C LYS A 336 -5.44 -24.52 -17.19
N SER A 337 -5.44 -24.08 -18.46
CA SER A 337 -5.02 -24.91 -19.58
C SER A 337 -3.54 -25.27 -19.46
N ILE A 338 -2.68 -24.26 -19.27
CA ILE A 338 -1.22 -24.43 -19.09
C ILE A 338 -0.90 -25.40 -17.94
N MET A 339 -1.59 -25.29 -16.81
CA MET A 339 -1.48 -26.20 -15.66
C MET A 339 -1.94 -27.64 -15.99
N LYS A 340 -2.98 -27.79 -16.82
CA LYS A 340 -3.51 -29.09 -17.26
C LYS A 340 -2.57 -29.79 -18.25
N ASP A 341 -1.90 -29.03 -19.10
CA ASP A 341 -0.96 -29.53 -20.11
C ASP A 341 0.32 -30.13 -19.50
N LYS A 342 0.61 -29.82 -18.23
CA LYS A 342 1.80 -30.30 -17.48
C LYS A 342 3.12 -30.02 -18.21
N GLN A 343 3.23 -28.86 -18.84
CA GLN A 343 4.45 -28.42 -19.53
C GLN A 343 5.65 -28.49 -18.58
N THR A 344 6.76 -29.03 -19.06
CA THR A 344 8.04 -29.15 -18.34
C THR A 344 8.76 -27.80 -18.28
N PHE A 345 9.47 -27.56 -17.16
CA PHE A 345 10.40 -26.44 -17.05
C PHE A 345 11.79 -26.89 -17.50
N GLU A 346 12.29 -26.33 -18.60
CA GLU A 346 13.53 -26.76 -19.24
C GLU A 346 14.60 -25.66 -19.14
N ARG A 347 15.59 -25.88 -18.27
CA ARG A 347 16.75 -24.99 -18.07
C ARG A 347 17.75 -25.15 -19.21
N LEU A 348 18.15 -24.03 -19.81
CA LEU A 348 19.35 -23.94 -20.65
C LEU A 348 20.28 -22.84 -20.13
N GLU A 349 21.57 -22.97 -20.41
CA GLU A 349 22.57 -21.93 -20.25
C GLU A 349 23.06 -21.52 -21.64
N VAL A 350 22.98 -20.23 -21.95
CA VAL A 350 23.13 -19.67 -23.30
C VAL A 350 24.00 -18.43 -23.24
N SER A 351 24.74 -18.13 -24.31
CA SER A 351 25.54 -16.90 -24.44
C SER A 351 24.66 -15.64 -24.45
N LYS A 352 25.23 -14.54 -23.97
CA LYS A 352 24.57 -13.23 -23.95
C LYS A 352 24.20 -12.76 -25.35
N GLU A 353 25.04 -13.02 -26.35
CA GLU A 353 24.85 -12.62 -27.74
C GLU A 353 23.64 -13.34 -28.36
N THR A 354 23.52 -14.66 -28.17
CA THR A 354 22.39 -15.43 -28.69
C THR A 354 21.08 -15.08 -27.99
N LEU A 355 21.13 -14.73 -26.70
CA LEU A 355 19.95 -14.24 -25.97
C LEU A 355 19.52 -12.84 -26.42
N LEU A 356 20.44 -11.98 -26.85
CA LEU A 356 20.10 -10.67 -27.43
C LEU A 356 19.39 -10.79 -28.78
N ASP A 357 19.76 -11.76 -29.63
CA ASP A 357 18.98 -12.07 -30.85
C ASP A 357 17.63 -12.72 -30.51
N MET A 358 17.62 -13.70 -29.60
CA MET A 358 16.39 -14.38 -29.14
C MET A 358 15.33 -13.40 -28.61
N PHE A 359 15.75 -12.38 -27.88
CA PHE A 359 14.85 -11.39 -27.26
C PHE A 359 14.81 -10.04 -28.00
N LYS A 360 15.30 -9.94 -29.25
CA LYS A 360 15.35 -8.67 -30.01
C LYS A 360 14.03 -7.91 -30.10
N TYR A 361 12.90 -8.62 -30.08
CA TYR A 361 11.55 -8.05 -30.06
C TYR A 361 11.17 -7.37 -28.72
N ASN A 362 11.85 -7.73 -27.62
CA ASN A 362 11.56 -7.28 -26.27
C ASN A 362 12.70 -6.42 -25.70
N LYS A 363 12.56 -5.10 -25.90
CA LYS A 363 13.52 -4.08 -25.41
C LYS A 363 13.88 -4.20 -23.92
N PHE A 364 12.97 -4.71 -23.08
CA PHE A 364 13.19 -4.81 -21.64
C PHE A 364 14.09 -6.00 -21.28
N LYS A 365 13.93 -7.14 -21.94
CA LYS A 365 14.84 -8.29 -21.78
C LYS A 365 16.24 -7.94 -22.31
N CYS A 366 16.34 -7.22 -23.42
CA CYS A 366 17.63 -6.69 -23.92
C CYS A 366 18.29 -5.70 -22.94
N ARG A 367 17.53 -4.80 -22.29
CA ARG A 367 18.07 -3.94 -21.21
C ARG A 367 18.59 -4.77 -20.04
N ILE A 368 17.84 -5.76 -19.55
CA ILE A 368 18.27 -6.64 -18.46
C ILE A 368 19.57 -7.38 -18.81
N LEU A 369 19.67 -7.94 -20.03
CA LEU A 369 20.89 -8.59 -20.52
C LEU A 369 22.08 -7.62 -20.52
N ASN A 370 21.90 -6.39 -21.04
CA ASN A 370 22.98 -5.43 -21.15
C ASN A 370 23.43 -4.86 -19.79
N GLU A 371 22.48 -4.52 -18.91
CA GLU A 371 22.72 -3.81 -17.65
C GLU A 371 23.02 -4.73 -16.45
N LYS A 372 22.47 -5.96 -16.43
CA LYS A 372 22.47 -6.82 -15.22
C LYS A 372 23.15 -8.17 -15.41
N VAL A 373 23.50 -8.55 -16.64
CA VAL A 373 24.28 -9.76 -16.93
C VAL A 373 25.71 -9.36 -17.30
N SER A 374 26.61 -9.52 -16.32
CA SER A 374 28.06 -9.30 -16.45
C SER A 374 28.84 -10.54 -16.88
N THR A 375 28.20 -11.71 -16.92
CA THR A 375 28.79 -12.98 -17.34
C THR A 375 28.62 -13.23 -18.84
N PRO A 376 29.51 -14.01 -19.50
CA PRO A 376 29.37 -14.35 -20.92
C PRO A 376 28.13 -15.20 -21.22
N THR A 377 27.77 -16.08 -20.28
CA THR A 377 26.56 -16.91 -20.32
C THR A 377 25.57 -16.49 -19.23
N THR A 378 24.29 -16.78 -19.46
CA THR A 378 23.24 -16.75 -18.44
C THR A 378 22.17 -17.78 -18.78
N THR A 379 21.30 -18.07 -17.83
CA THR A 379 20.27 -19.09 -17.97
C THR A 379 18.95 -18.54 -18.53
N VAL A 380 18.24 -19.43 -19.20
CA VAL A 380 16.90 -19.23 -19.73
C VAL A 380 16.07 -20.48 -19.41
N TYR A 381 14.78 -20.32 -19.12
CA TYR A 381 13.86 -21.44 -18.89
C TYR A 381 12.75 -21.43 -19.93
N ARG A 382 12.50 -22.57 -20.56
CA ARG A 382 11.30 -22.82 -21.35
C ARG A 382 10.22 -23.45 -20.47
N CYS A 383 8.98 -23.02 -20.70
CA CYS A 383 7.75 -23.65 -20.22
C CYS A 383 6.77 -23.63 -21.39
N GLY A 384 6.64 -24.76 -22.09
CA GLY A 384 5.86 -24.85 -23.33
C GLY A 384 6.33 -23.82 -24.39
N PRO A 385 5.47 -22.88 -24.84
CA PRO A 385 5.86 -21.82 -25.76
C PRO A 385 6.56 -20.62 -25.10
N LEU A 386 6.46 -20.45 -23.77
CA LEU A 386 7.17 -19.39 -23.06
C LEU A 386 8.65 -19.76 -22.94
N ILE A 387 9.52 -18.82 -23.25
CA ILE A 387 10.96 -18.90 -22.99
C ILE A 387 11.35 -17.59 -22.31
N ASP A 388 11.84 -17.67 -21.07
CA ASP A 388 12.06 -16.49 -20.23
C ASP A 388 13.45 -16.45 -19.58
N LEU A 389 14.01 -15.24 -19.50
CA LEU A 389 15.32 -14.96 -18.91
C LEU A 389 15.24 -15.08 -17.39
N CYS A 390 15.74 -16.20 -16.86
CA CYS A 390 15.54 -16.57 -15.47
C CYS A 390 16.72 -17.40 -14.93
N ARG A 391 17.13 -17.15 -13.68
CA ARG A 391 18.12 -17.97 -12.95
C ARG A 391 17.52 -19.27 -12.40
N GLY A 392 16.23 -19.24 -12.11
CA GLY A 392 15.49 -20.32 -11.46
C GLY A 392 15.97 -20.54 -10.02
N PRO A 393 15.81 -21.76 -9.48
CA PRO A 393 15.23 -22.93 -10.14
C PRO A 393 13.69 -22.85 -10.26
N HIS A 394 13.09 -23.87 -10.88
CA HIS A 394 11.63 -24.01 -11.05
C HIS A 394 11.08 -25.35 -10.54
N VAL A 395 9.75 -25.44 -10.42
CA VAL A 395 9.06 -26.74 -10.23
C VAL A 395 9.17 -27.57 -11.50
N ARG A 396 9.17 -28.91 -11.39
CA ARG A 396 9.34 -29.83 -12.54
C ARG A 396 8.44 -29.55 -13.75
N HIS A 397 7.16 -29.28 -13.49
CA HIS A 397 6.16 -29.03 -14.52
C HIS A 397 4.98 -28.20 -14.00
N THR A 398 4.30 -27.48 -14.89
CA THR A 398 3.17 -26.57 -14.56
C THR A 398 2.09 -27.23 -13.72
N GLY A 399 1.74 -28.48 -14.03
CA GLY A 399 0.75 -29.26 -13.29
C GLY A 399 1.14 -29.68 -11.87
N LYS A 400 2.31 -29.28 -11.34
CA LYS A 400 2.57 -29.28 -9.89
C LYS A 400 1.73 -28.19 -9.20
N ILE A 401 1.40 -27.12 -9.93
CA ILE A 401 0.48 -26.07 -9.48
C ILE A 401 -0.96 -26.55 -9.67
N LYS A 402 -1.75 -26.55 -8.59
CA LYS A 402 -3.12 -27.09 -8.58
C LYS A 402 -4.20 -26.02 -8.45
N ALA A 403 -3.92 -24.97 -7.71
CA ALA A 403 -4.81 -23.83 -7.52
C ALA A 403 -4.03 -22.54 -7.79
N LEU A 404 -4.63 -21.63 -8.57
CA LEU A 404 -4.06 -20.33 -8.94
C LEU A 404 -5.21 -19.31 -8.99
N LYS A 405 -4.97 -18.11 -8.47
CA LYS A 405 -5.93 -16.99 -8.47
C LYS A 405 -5.21 -15.69 -8.82
N ILE A 406 -5.76 -14.94 -9.78
CA ILE A 406 -5.40 -13.55 -10.07
C ILE A 406 -6.36 -12.66 -9.26
N TYR A 407 -5.81 -11.72 -8.50
CA TYR A 407 -6.58 -10.97 -7.50
C TYR A 407 -6.40 -9.46 -7.55
N LYS A 408 -5.39 -8.95 -8.25
CA LYS A 408 -5.09 -7.51 -8.34
C LYS A 408 -4.28 -7.21 -9.60
N ASN A 409 -4.48 -6.03 -10.16
CA ASN A 409 -3.55 -5.41 -11.10
C ASN A 409 -3.16 -4.01 -10.59
N SER A 410 -2.05 -3.46 -11.10
CA SER A 410 -1.64 -2.07 -10.88
C SER A 410 -0.76 -1.57 -12.02
N SER A 411 -0.57 -0.26 -12.10
CA SER A 411 0.46 0.35 -12.94
C SER A 411 1.77 0.53 -12.16
N THR A 412 2.92 0.44 -12.83
CA THR A 412 4.25 0.74 -12.27
C THR A 412 5.15 1.34 -13.35
N TYR A 413 6.29 1.90 -12.98
CA TYR A 413 7.29 2.39 -13.94
C TYR A 413 8.50 1.46 -13.99
N TRP A 414 9.18 1.40 -15.14
CA TRP A 414 10.44 0.68 -15.26
C TRP A 414 11.48 1.19 -14.23
N GLU A 415 12.02 0.26 -13.44
CA GLU A 415 12.87 0.53 -12.27
C GLU A 415 12.29 1.53 -11.24
N GLY A 416 10.97 1.74 -11.23
CA GLY A 416 10.32 2.72 -10.36
C GLY A 416 10.57 4.19 -10.72
N ARG A 417 11.17 4.47 -11.89
CA ARG A 417 11.51 5.84 -12.32
C ARG A 417 10.37 6.43 -13.15
N ALA A 418 9.77 7.52 -12.67
CA ALA A 418 8.56 8.10 -13.27
C ALA A 418 8.76 8.70 -14.69
N ASP A 419 10.00 8.88 -15.13
CA ASP A 419 10.40 9.32 -16.47
C ASP A 419 10.59 8.16 -17.47
N MET A 420 10.44 6.91 -17.03
CA MET A 420 10.60 5.70 -17.85
C MET A 420 9.25 5.06 -18.23
N GLU A 421 9.27 4.01 -19.05
CA GLU A 421 8.05 3.38 -19.54
C GLU A 421 7.16 2.80 -18.43
N THR A 422 5.85 3.05 -18.58
CA THR A 422 4.79 2.49 -17.72
C THR A 422 4.51 1.03 -18.07
N LEU A 423 4.43 0.18 -17.04
CA LEU A 423 4.19 -1.26 -17.12
C LEU A 423 2.87 -1.61 -16.41
N GLN A 424 2.17 -2.61 -16.92
CA GLN A 424 1.03 -3.23 -16.27
C GLN A 424 1.50 -4.41 -15.42
N ARG A 425 1.25 -4.35 -14.10
CA ARG A 425 1.57 -5.40 -13.14
C ARG A 425 0.33 -6.21 -12.80
N ILE A 426 0.38 -7.53 -12.98
CA ILE A 426 -0.69 -8.46 -12.56
C ILE A 426 -0.20 -9.30 -11.38
N TYR A 427 -0.96 -9.37 -10.30
CA TYR A 427 -0.63 -10.15 -9.09
C TYR A 427 -1.43 -11.46 -9.05
N GLY A 428 -0.73 -12.54 -8.70
CA GLY A 428 -1.29 -13.87 -8.54
C GLY A 428 -0.85 -14.54 -7.24
N ILE A 429 -1.66 -15.48 -6.78
CA ILE A 429 -1.33 -16.43 -5.71
C ILE A 429 -1.61 -17.85 -6.21
N SER A 430 -0.88 -18.83 -5.70
CA SER A 430 -1.07 -20.23 -6.05
C SER A 430 -0.66 -21.18 -4.93
N PHE A 431 -1.25 -22.37 -4.94
CA PHE A 431 -1.13 -23.38 -3.87
C PHE A 431 -1.14 -24.82 -4.42
N PRO A 432 -0.49 -25.77 -3.73
CA PRO A 432 -0.42 -27.18 -4.14
C PRO A 432 -1.76 -27.91 -4.00
N ASP A 433 -2.76 -27.33 -3.34
CA ASP A 433 -4.13 -27.81 -3.31
C ASP A 433 -5.16 -26.67 -3.24
N SER A 434 -6.43 -27.01 -3.47
CA SER A 434 -7.55 -26.06 -3.49
C SER A 434 -8.16 -25.73 -2.12
N LYS A 435 -7.79 -26.44 -1.05
CA LYS A 435 -8.19 -26.10 0.32
C LYS A 435 -7.37 -24.90 0.81
N MET A 436 -6.05 -24.90 0.57
CA MET A 436 -5.18 -23.77 0.88
C MET A 436 -5.62 -22.49 0.17
N LEU A 437 -6.06 -22.57 -1.10
CA LEU A 437 -6.61 -21.40 -1.79
C LEU A 437 -7.89 -20.88 -1.11
N LYS A 438 -8.83 -21.76 -0.76
CA LYS A 438 -10.07 -21.37 -0.05
C LYS A 438 -9.80 -20.78 1.33
N GLU A 439 -8.79 -21.27 2.03
CA GLU A 439 -8.36 -20.70 3.32
C GLU A 439 -7.76 -19.30 3.13
N TRP A 440 -6.91 -19.11 2.12
CA TRP A 440 -6.41 -17.80 1.75
C TRP A 440 -7.54 -16.85 1.34
N GLU A 441 -8.50 -17.29 0.52
CA GLU A 441 -9.67 -16.49 0.13
C GLU A 441 -10.52 -16.06 1.34
N ARG A 442 -10.77 -16.98 2.28
CA ARG A 442 -11.46 -16.69 3.56
C ARG A 442 -10.72 -15.63 4.36
N PHE A 443 -9.39 -15.74 4.45
CA PHE A 443 -8.55 -14.78 5.16
C PHE A 443 -8.50 -13.40 4.47
N GLN A 444 -8.48 -13.35 3.13
CA GLN A 444 -8.59 -12.09 2.38
C GLN A 444 -9.98 -11.43 2.53
N GLU A 445 -11.05 -12.20 2.60
CA GLU A 445 -12.40 -11.70 2.90
C GLU A 445 -12.48 -11.13 4.33
N GLU A 446 -11.92 -11.82 5.32
CA GLU A 446 -11.84 -11.30 6.70
C GLU A 446 -11.01 -10.02 6.76
N ALA A 447 -9.83 -9.98 6.14
CA ALA A 447 -8.98 -8.80 6.06
C ALA A 447 -9.69 -7.60 5.40
N ARG A 448 -10.42 -7.83 4.29
CA ARG A 448 -11.20 -6.80 3.60
C ARG A 448 -12.40 -6.30 4.40
N ASN A 449 -12.98 -7.13 5.27
CA ASN A 449 -14.04 -6.71 6.17
C ASN A 449 -13.52 -5.96 7.41
N ARG A 450 -12.27 -6.20 7.80
CA ARG A 450 -11.59 -5.46 8.87
C ARG A 450 -10.96 -4.14 8.42
N ASP A 451 -10.70 -3.95 7.13
CA ASP A 451 -10.03 -2.78 6.53
C ASP A 451 -10.54 -1.44 7.11
N HIS A 452 -9.64 -0.69 7.74
CA HIS A 452 -9.98 0.56 8.42
C HIS A 452 -10.61 1.61 7.50
N ARG A 453 -10.37 1.54 6.18
CA ARG A 453 -10.94 2.48 5.20
C ARG A 453 -12.41 2.17 4.93
N LYS A 454 -12.79 0.89 4.95
CA LYS A 454 -14.18 0.44 4.85
C LYS A 454 -14.91 0.81 6.14
N ILE A 455 -14.40 0.36 7.29
CA ILE A 455 -15.03 0.59 8.59
C ILE A 455 -15.08 2.09 8.92
N GLY A 456 -14.01 2.84 8.64
CA GLY A 456 -13.94 4.28 8.87
C GLY A 456 -14.97 5.08 8.06
N LYS A 457 -15.35 4.59 6.87
CA LYS A 457 -16.47 5.12 6.10
C LYS A 457 -17.81 4.69 6.71
N ASP A 458 -18.00 3.38 6.93
CA ASP A 458 -19.26 2.80 7.42
C ASP A 458 -19.66 3.31 8.82
N GLN A 459 -18.70 3.71 9.65
CA GLN A 459 -18.92 4.28 10.99
C GLN A 459 -18.82 5.82 11.05
N GLU A 460 -18.57 6.48 9.91
CA GLU A 460 -18.41 7.94 9.79
C GLU A 460 -17.28 8.49 10.70
N LEU A 461 -16.12 7.84 10.68
CA LEU A 461 -14.94 8.24 11.46
C LEU A 461 -14.10 9.28 10.73
N PHE A 462 -13.87 9.11 9.43
CA PHE A 462 -13.01 9.99 8.65
C PHE A 462 -13.25 9.87 7.14
N PHE A 463 -12.73 10.86 6.39
CA PHE A 463 -12.61 10.80 4.93
C PHE A 463 -11.30 11.45 4.44
N PHE A 464 -11.02 11.30 3.15
CA PHE A 464 -9.90 11.94 2.45
C PHE A 464 -10.44 12.73 1.26
N HIS A 465 -9.73 13.79 0.85
CA HIS A 465 -10.12 14.65 -0.26
C HIS A 465 -8.92 14.99 -1.14
N ASP A 466 -9.10 15.03 -2.46
CA ASP A 466 -8.00 15.18 -3.44
C ASP A 466 -7.29 16.55 -3.37
N LEU A 467 -7.92 17.55 -2.74
CA LEU A 467 -7.28 18.84 -2.43
C LEU A 467 -6.25 18.77 -1.28
N SER A 468 -6.21 17.68 -0.52
CA SER A 468 -5.14 17.41 0.46
C SER A 468 -4.82 15.91 0.50
N PRO A 469 -4.17 15.36 -0.55
CA PRO A 469 -3.89 13.93 -0.64
C PRO A 469 -3.02 13.49 0.54
N GLY A 470 -3.43 12.41 1.22
CA GLY A 470 -2.72 11.89 2.39
C GLY A 470 -2.90 12.72 3.67
N SER A 471 -3.80 13.71 3.68
CA SER A 471 -4.26 14.40 4.89
C SER A 471 -5.67 13.94 5.23
N CYS A 472 -5.85 13.43 6.44
CA CYS A 472 -7.13 12.89 6.89
C CYS A 472 -8.06 13.99 7.43
N PHE A 473 -9.33 13.95 7.03
CA PHE A 473 -10.41 14.70 7.66
C PHE A 473 -11.12 13.81 8.68
N PHE A 474 -10.83 14.00 9.96
CA PHE A 474 -11.55 13.32 11.04
C PHE A 474 -12.95 13.94 11.23
N LEU A 475 -13.98 13.10 11.14
CA LEU A 475 -15.36 13.43 11.47
C LEU A 475 -15.55 13.36 13.00
N PRO A 476 -16.65 13.88 13.58
CA PRO A 476 -16.82 13.97 15.04
C PRO A 476 -16.55 12.68 15.81
N ARG A 477 -16.95 11.52 15.27
CA ARG A 477 -16.68 10.21 15.88
C ARG A 477 -15.22 9.77 15.80
N GLY A 478 -14.53 10.04 14.69
CA GLY A 478 -13.09 9.80 14.59
C GLY A 478 -12.28 10.75 15.47
N ALA A 479 -12.70 12.01 15.56
CA ALA A 479 -12.09 13.01 16.45
C ALA A 479 -12.25 12.64 17.94
N TYR A 480 -13.37 12.03 18.34
CA TYR A 480 -13.53 11.49 19.69
C TYR A 480 -12.48 10.41 20.00
N ILE A 481 -12.32 9.42 19.11
CA ILE A 481 -11.30 8.36 19.25
C ILE A 481 -9.90 9.00 19.33
N TYR A 482 -9.59 9.93 18.42
CA TYR A 482 -8.31 10.64 18.36
C TYR A 482 -7.95 11.36 19.66
N ASN A 483 -8.90 12.14 20.19
CA ASN A 483 -8.72 12.88 21.44
C ASN A 483 -8.60 11.92 22.64
N THR A 484 -9.39 10.85 22.67
CA THR A 484 -9.37 9.85 23.74
C THR A 484 -8.03 9.10 23.81
N LEU A 485 -7.45 8.76 22.66
CA LEU A 485 -6.10 8.16 22.58
C LEU A 485 -5.01 9.15 23.00
N THR A 486 -5.12 10.41 22.57
CA THR A 486 -4.18 11.48 22.94
C THR A 486 -4.20 11.71 24.45
N GLU A 487 -5.39 11.80 25.06
CA GLU A 487 -5.56 12.05 26.49
C GLU A 487 -5.06 10.88 27.35
N PHE A 488 -5.31 9.63 26.93
CA PHE A 488 -4.74 8.45 27.61
C PHE A 488 -3.21 8.54 27.72
N ILE A 489 -2.53 8.96 26.65
CA ILE A 489 -1.08 9.10 26.66
C ILE A 489 -0.64 10.33 27.48
N ARG A 490 -1.41 11.42 27.51
CA ARG A 490 -1.16 12.57 28.41
C ARG A 490 -1.24 12.20 29.88
N GLU A 491 -2.22 11.40 30.29
CA GLU A 491 -2.26 10.88 31.67
C GLU A 491 -0.98 10.12 32.03
N GLU A 492 -0.51 9.24 31.14
CA GLU A 492 0.72 8.48 31.35
C GLU A 492 1.98 9.36 31.31
N TYR A 493 2.01 10.42 30.49
CA TYR A 493 3.05 11.45 30.53
C TYR A 493 3.13 12.13 31.90
N CYS A 494 2.00 12.58 32.44
CA CYS A 494 1.92 13.19 33.77
C CYS A 494 2.38 12.22 34.88
N ARG A 495 1.93 10.96 34.85
CA ARG A 495 2.37 9.91 35.80
C ARG A 495 3.87 9.65 35.77
N ARG A 496 4.55 9.97 34.67
CA ARG A 496 5.95 9.59 34.39
C ARG A 496 6.89 10.79 34.27
N GLY A 497 6.42 11.98 34.70
CA GLY A 497 7.23 13.19 34.77
C GLY A 497 7.69 13.72 33.40
N PHE A 498 6.88 13.51 32.36
CA PHE A 498 7.03 14.21 31.08
C PHE A 498 6.36 15.59 31.16
N GLN A 499 6.97 16.58 30.52
CA GLN A 499 6.43 17.92 30.38
C GLN A 499 5.97 18.11 28.93
N GLU A 500 4.67 18.32 28.71
CA GLU A 500 4.15 18.60 27.36
C GLU A 500 4.59 20.00 26.91
N VAL A 501 5.12 20.08 25.69
CA VAL A 501 5.60 21.31 25.06
C VAL A 501 4.92 21.50 23.71
N ALA A 502 4.86 22.75 23.25
CA ALA A 502 4.37 23.08 21.92
C ALA A 502 5.49 23.77 21.12
N SER A 503 5.80 23.23 19.94
CA SER A 503 6.85 23.75 19.05
C SER A 503 6.29 24.18 17.68
N PRO A 504 6.85 25.23 17.03
CA PRO A 504 6.43 25.67 15.71
C PRO A 504 6.30 24.57 14.65
N ASN A 505 5.44 24.79 13.65
CA ASN A 505 5.27 23.86 12.52
C ASN A 505 6.19 24.15 11.33
N ILE A 506 6.69 25.39 11.22
CA ILE A 506 7.47 25.89 10.09
C ILE A 506 8.82 26.38 10.62
N TYR A 507 9.91 25.95 9.98
CA TYR A 507 11.27 26.37 10.34
C TYR A 507 12.11 26.69 9.10
N ASN A 508 13.10 27.54 9.28
CA ASN A 508 14.13 27.84 8.30
C ASN A 508 15.00 26.58 8.02
N SER A 509 15.44 26.39 6.77
CA SER A 509 16.24 25.21 6.35
C SER A 509 17.50 25.00 7.17
N LYS A 510 18.11 26.09 7.66
CA LYS A 510 19.30 26.11 8.54
C LYS A 510 19.16 25.22 9.79
N LEU A 511 17.94 25.03 10.31
CA LEU A 511 17.67 24.10 11.42
C LEU A 511 17.92 22.65 11.01
N TRP A 512 17.40 22.27 9.83
CA TRP A 512 17.51 20.92 9.30
C TRP A 512 18.93 20.61 8.83
N GLU A 513 19.63 21.59 8.27
CA GLU A 513 21.06 21.53 7.95
C GLU A 513 21.91 21.29 9.20
N THR A 514 21.70 22.10 10.25
CA THR A 514 22.37 21.93 11.57
C THR A 514 22.14 20.52 12.10
N SER A 515 20.89 20.06 12.10
CA SER A 515 20.53 18.71 12.55
C SER A 515 21.05 17.56 11.66
N GLY A 516 21.50 17.85 10.44
CA GLY A 516 21.91 16.86 9.44
C GLY A 516 20.77 16.29 8.59
N HIS A 517 19.51 16.42 9.01
CA HIS A 517 18.35 15.90 8.31
C HIS A 517 18.18 16.47 6.89
N TRP A 518 18.63 17.71 6.62
CA TRP A 518 18.55 18.27 5.27
C TRP A 518 19.30 17.43 4.22
N HIS A 519 20.44 16.84 4.56
CA HIS A 519 21.24 16.02 3.64
C HIS A 519 20.67 14.61 3.40
N HIS A 520 19.80 14.13 4.29
CA HIS A 520 19.27 12.76 4.26
C HIS A 520 17.77 12.67 4.02
N TYR A 521 17.04 13.78 4.16
CA TYR A 521 15.57 13.78 4.22
C TYR A 521 14.88 14.93 3.48
N SER A 522 15.61 15.90 2.91
CA SER A 522 15.03 17.07 2.23
C SER A 522 14.05 16.71 1.09
N GLU A 523 14.32 15.66 0.33
CA GLU A 523 13.41 15.16 -0.72
C GLU A 523 12.02 14.75 -0.18
N ASN A 524 11.96 14.32 1.08
CA ASN A 524 10.74 13.91 1.80
C ASN A 524 10.16 15.04 2.67
N MET A 525 10.60 16.29 2.50
CA MET A 525 10.10 17.46 3.23
C MET A 525 9.25 18.36 2.34
N PHE A 526 8.24 19.00 2.93
CA PHE A 526 7.54 20.10 2.27
C PHE A 526 8.28 21.40 2.52
N SER A 527 9.08 21.83 1.54
CA SER A 527 9.82 23.10 1.57
C SER A 527 9.25 24.14 0.61
N PHE A 528 9.34 25.41 0.98
CA PHE A 528 8.90 26.55 0.18
C PHE A 528 9.81 27.78 0.42
N PRO A 529 10.02 28.65 -0.58
CA PRO A 529 10.78 29.87 -0.40
C PRO A 529 9.99 30.89 0.44
N VAL A 530 10.69 31.62 1.32
CA VAL A 530 10.16 32.79 2.03
C VAL A 530 11.25 33.86 1.98
N GLU A 531 10.96 34.97 1.29
CA GLU A 531 11.94 36.03 0.99
C GLU A 531 13.18 35.47 0.28
N GLN A 532 14.33 35.46 0.95
CA GLN A 532 15.61 34.96 0.42
C GLN A 532 16.02 33.57 0.97
N ASP A 533 15.28 33.05 1.95
CA ASP A 533 15.57 31.79 2.64
C ASP A 533 14.57 30.69 2.24
N ILE A 534 14.98 29.43 2.42
CA ILE A 534 14.08 28.28 2.28
C ILE A 534 13.53 27.92 3.66
N PHE A 535 12.21 27.75 3.76
CA PHE A 535 11.54 27.23 4.94
C PHE A 535 10.93 25.85 4.64
N ALA A 536 10.68 25.07 5.68
CA ALA A 536 10.02 23.78 5.55
C ALA A 536 9.09 23.49 6.73
N LEU A 537 8.03 22.73 6.46
CA LEU A 537 7.20 22.11 7.49
C LEU A 537 8.03 21.04 8.22
N LYS A 538 7.87 20.93 9.55
CA LYS A 538 8.63 19.96 10.35
C LYS A 538 8.26 18.50 10.01
N PRO A 539 9.24 17.62 9.69
CA PRO A 539 9.01 16.17 9.52
C PRO A 539 9.16 15.37 10.83
N MET A 540 9.63 16.02 11.90
CA MET A 540 9.90 15.50 13.24
C MET A 540 10.06 16.65 14.25
N ASN A 541 9.86 16.42 15.55
CA ASN A 541 9.97 17.49 16.57
C ASN A 541 11.39 17.67 17.14
N CYS A 542 12.27 16.68 17.02
CA CYS A 542 13.55 16.61 17.72
C CYS A 542 14.43 17.87 17.63
N PRO A 543 14.67 18.45 16.42
CA PRO A 543 15.46 19.67 16.29
C PRO A 543 14.86 20.88 17.02
N GLY A 544 13.53 20.98 17.09
CA GLY A 544 12.85 21.99 17.89
C GLY A 544 13.09 21.81 19.39
N HIS A 545 13.05 20.57 19.87
CA HIS A 545 13.32 20.26 21.29
C HIS A 545 14.78 20.50 21.67
N CYS A 546 15.73 20.33 20.74
CA CYS A 546 17.13 20.71 20.94
C CYS A 546 17.28 22.23 21.18
N LEU A 547 16.55 23.07 20.43
CA LEU A 547 16.51 24.52 20.69
C LEU A 547 15.92 24.84 22.08
N MET A 548 14.87 24.13 22.50
CA MET A 548 14.25 24.31 23.82
C MET A 548 15.17 23.87 24.98
N PHE A 549 15.96 22.81 24.78
CA PHE A 549 17.01 22.43 25.73
C PHE A 549 18.05 23.54 25.84
N GLY A 550 18.61 23.98 24.70
CA GLY A 550 19.68 24.98 24.60
C GLY A 550 19.27 26.43 24.93
N HIS A 551 17.98 26.73 25.05
CA HIS A 551 17.47 28.08 25.34
C HIS A 551 18.04 28.71 26.63
N ARG A 552 18.39 27.88 27.63
CA ARG A 552 19.06 28.33 28.86
C ARG A 552 20.09 27.31 29.35
N PRO A 553 21.08 27.71 30.17
CA PRO A 553 21.97 26.79 30.85
C PRO A 553 21.21 25.72 31.65
N ARG A 554 21.75 24.50 31.64
CA ARG A 554 21.19 23.31 32.30
C ARG A 554 22.16 22.78 33.35
N SER A 555 21.64 22.28 34.46
CA SER A 555 22.42 21.57 35.49
C SER A 555 22.13 20.07 35.39
N TRP A 556 23.10 19.24 35.75
CA TRP A 556 22.90 17.79 35.92
C TRP A 556 21.71 17.45 36.83
N ARG A 557 21.35 18.34 37.78
CA ARG A 557 20.20 18.20 38.70
C ARG A 557 18.84 18.29 38.00
N GLU A 558 18.79 18.85 36.78
CA GLU A 558 17.57 18.89 35.95
C GLU A 558 17.40 17.62 35.09
N LEU A 559 18.41 16.74 35.04
CA LEU A 559 18.39 15.53 34.21
C LEU A 559 17.94 14.31 35.04
N PRO A 560 17.03 13.47 34.52
CA PRO A 560 16.53 13.45 33.14
C PRO A 560 15.42 14.49 32.89
N LEU A 561 15.58 15.28 31.83
CA LEU A 561 14.59 16.26 31.35
C LEU A 561 13.77 15.64 30.23
N ARG A 562 12.45 15.58 30.38
CA ARG A 562 11.54 14.84 29.47
C ARG A 562 10.54 15.78 28.80
N PHE A 563 10.70 16.04 27.51
CA PHE A 563 9.73 16.80 26.72
C PHE A 563 8.83 15.85 25.91
N ALA A 564 7.53 16.08 25.93
CA ALA A 564 6.54 15.40 25.07
C ALA A 564 5.86 16.43 24.16
N ASP A 565 5.59 16.10 22.90
CA ASP A 565 5.01 17.03 21.93
C ASP A 565 4.10 16.28 20.94
N PHE A 566 2.79 16.55 21.02
CA PHE A 566 1.81 16.08 20.02
C PHE A 566 1.80 16.96 18.76
N GLY A 567 2.93 17.59 18.42
CA GLY A 567 3.06 18.52 17.31
C GLY A 567 2.71 17.92 15.95
N VAL A 568 2.19 18.76 15.06
CA VAL A 568 1.79 18.34 13.71
C VAL A 568 3.03 18.18 12.84
N LEU A 569 3.23 16.98 12.32
CA LEU A 569 4.35 16.60 11.47
C LEU A 569 3.89 16.41 10.02
N HIS A 570 4.77 16.76 9.08
CA HIS A 570 4.53 16.65 7.65
C HIS A 570 5.68 15.97 6.92
N ARG A 571 5.36 14.94 6.13
CA ARG A 571 6.32 14.21 5.27
C ARG A 571 5.76 14.16 3.85
N ASN A 572 6.58 14.50 2.86
CA ASN A 572 6.20 14.51 1.45
C ASN A 572 6.22 13.09 0.84
N GLU A 573 5.43 12.20 1.42
CA GLU A 573 5.26 10.83 0.95
C GLU A 573 4.77 10.81 -0.51
N LEU A 574 5.30 9.89 -1.32
CA LEU A 574 4.87 9.70 -2.71
C LEU A 574 3.38 9.34 -2.78
N SER A 575 2.62 10.00 -3.65
CA SER A 575 1.15 9.87 -3.73
C SER A 575 0.67 8.42 -3.89
N GLY A 576 1.34 7.63 -4.72
CA GLY A 576 1.04 6.20 -4.93
C GLY A 576 1.34 5.29 -3.73
N THR A 577 1.97 5.79 -2.67
CA THR A 577 2.24 5.03 -1.43
C THR A 577 1.25 5.33 -0.30
N LEU A 578 0.40 6.35 -0.46
CA LEU A 578 -0.58 6.74 0.55
C LEU A 578 -1.66 5.66 0.70
N THR A 579 -2.02 5.32 1.94
CA THR A 579 -2.99 4.25 2.20
C THR A 579 -3.78 4.52 3.49
N GLY A 580 -4.94 5.14 3.32
CA GLY A 580 -5.84 5.49 4.41
C GLY A 580 -5.10 6.22 5.53
N LEU A 581 -5.31 5.77 6.76
CA LEU A 581 -4.62 6.29 7.96
C LEU A 581 -3.24 5.63 8.21
N THR A 582 -2.93 4.50 7.55
CA THR A 582 -1.66 3.77 7.79
C THR A 582 -0.42 4.43 7.20
N ARG A 583 -0.56 5.23 6.13
CA ARG A 583 0.53 6.05 5.56
C ARG A 583 -0.05 7.35 5.01
N VAL A 584 0.31 8.45 5.66
CA VAL A 584 -0.25 9.80 5.53
C VAL A 584 0.86 10.85 5.41
N ARG A 585 0.55 11.99 4.78
CA ARG A 585 1.46 13.13 4.65
C ARG A 585 1.45 14.04 5.87
N ARG A 586 0.30 14.19 6.53
CA ARG A 586 0.12 14.89 7.81
C ARG A 586 -0.18 13.88 8.91
N PHE A 587 0.50 13.99 10.03
CA PHE A 587 0.23 13.18 11.23
C PHE A 587 0.57 13.92 12.53
N GLN A 588 0.07 13.44 13.67
CA GLN A 588 0.65 13.76 14.98
C GLN A 588 1.12 12.45 15.62
N GLN A 589 2.27 12.51 16.29
CA GLN A 589 2.87 11.38 16.99
C GLN A 589 2.85 11.65 18.49
N ASP A 590 2.82 10.59 19.31
CA ASP A 590 3.13 10.70 20.74
C ASP A 590 4.65 10.83 20.97
N ASP A 591 5.22 11.86 20.36
CA ASP A 591 6.65 12.07 20.24
C ASP A 591 7.21 12.63 21.54
N ALA A 592 8.27 12.01 22.07
CA ALA A 592 8.94 12.51 23.26
C ALA A 592 10.45 12.34 23.22
N HIS A 593 11.14 13.27 23.87
CA HIS A 593 12.59 13.41 23.90
C HIS A 593 13.07 13.52 25.34
N ILE A 594 13.82 12.51 25.78
CA ILE A 594 14.43 12.47 27.11
C ILE A 594 15.89 12.88 26.98
N PHE A 595 16.26 14.02 27.56
CA PHE A 595 17.65 14.44 27.72
C PHE A 595 18.17 13.89 29.04
N CYS A 596 19.14 12.99 28.98
CA CYS A 596 19.66 12.29 30.15
C CYS A 596 21.20 12.22 30.15
N THR A 597 21.77 11.77 31.24
CA THR A 597 23.20 11.45 31.37
C THR A 597 23.50 10.01 30.92
N MET A 598 24.76 9.68 30.62
CA MET A 598 25.15 8.33 30.15
C MET A 598 24.81 7.22 31.15
N ASP A 599 24.85 7.52 32.46
CA ASP A 599 24.49 6.63 33.55
C ASP A 599 22.97 6.46 33.74
N GLN A 600 22.16 7.41 33.25
CA GLN A 600 20.70 7.34 33.35
C GLN A 600 20.03 6.53 32.22
N ILE A 601 20.72 6.24 31.12
CA ILE A 601 20.17 5.59 29.91
C ILE A 601 19.39 4.31 30.23
N GLU A 602 19.95 3.41 31.03
CA GLU A 602 19.35 2.11 31.37
C GLU A 602 18.06 2.29 32.20
N SER A 603 18.05 3.23 33.15
CA SER A 603 16.85 3.56 33.94
C SER A 603 15.73 4.19 33.11
N GLU A 604 16.05 5.09 32.17
CA GLU A 604 15.07 5.73 31.31
C GLU A 604 14.54 4.78 30.23
N MET A 605 15.39 3.89 29.71
CA MET A 605 14.99 2.80 28.80
C MET A 605 13.99 1.86 29.48
N LYS A 606 14.27 1.43 30.72
CA LYS A 606 13.35 0.63 31.53
C LYS A 606 12.01 1.36 31.76
N GLY A 607 12.04 2.66 32.03
CA GLY A 607 10.82 3.49 32.16
C GLY A 607 10.00 3.56 30.86
N CYS A 608 10.65 3.59 29.70
CA CYS A 608 9.99 3.58 28.40
C CYS A 608 9.40 2.19 28.05
N LEU A 609 10.08 1.10 28.41
CA LEU A 609 9.58 -0.26 28.25
C LEU A 609 8.39 -0.58 29.19
N ASP A 610 8.37 -0.05 30.42
CA ASP A 610 7.20 -0.12 31.30
C ASP A 610 5.99 0.64 30.73
N PHE A 611 6.20 1.86 30.22
CA PHE A 611 5.16 2.64 29.55
C PHE A 611 4.59 1.85 28.36
N LEU A 612 5.46 1.29 27.51
CA LEU A 612 5.06 0.45 26.38
C LEU A 612 4.14 -0.69 26.80
N ARG A 613 4.57 -1.49 27.81
CA ARG A 613 3.79 -2.60 28.37
C ARG A 613 2.42 -2.10 28.84
N ARG A 614 2.40 -1.06 29.68
CA ARG A 614 1.16 -0.47 30.23
C ARG A 614 0.16 -0.05 29.15
N VAL A 615 0.62 0.54 28.05
CA VAL A 615 -0.25 0.98 26.95
C VAL A 615 -0.74 -0.19 26.11
N TYR A 616 0.12 -1.16 25.80
CA TYR A 616 -0.24 -2.28 24.92
C TYR A 616 -1.12 -3.32 25.63
N ASP A 617 -0.97 -3.51 26.94
CA ASP A 617 -1.85 -4.33 27.77
C ASP A 617 -3.32 -3.83 27.72
N VAL A 618 -3.51 -2.50 27.79
CA VAL A 618 -4.83 -1.85 27.71
C VAL A 618 -5.51 -2.12 26.37
N PHE A 619 -4.75 -2.17 25.27
CA PHE A 619 -5.28 -2.55 23.95
C PHE A 619 -5.34 -4.07 23.71
N GLY A 620 -4.69 -4.87 24.57
CA GLY A 620 -4.55 -6.33 24.37
C GLY A 620 -3.59 -6.71 23.24
N PHE A 621 -2.61 -5.86 22.91
CA PHE A 621 -1.66 -6.12 21.83
C PHE A 621 -0.46 -6.97 22.27
N SER A 622 -0.24 -8.08 21.57
CA SER A 622 1.06 -8.77 21.60
C SER A 622 2.08 -8.04 20.71
N PHE A 623 3.31 -7.90 21.18
CA PHE A 623 4.39 -7.22 20.47
C PHE A 623 5.67 -8.05 20.37
N GLN A 624 6.54 -7.73 19.42
CA GLN A 624 7.88 -8.29 19.27
C GLN A 624 8.93 -7.18 19.32
N LEU A 625 9.94 -7.37 20.17
CA LEU A 625 11.06 -6.46 20.33
C LEU A 625 12.20 -6.85 19.38
N HIS A 626 12.74 -5.88 18.66
CA HIS A 626 13.92 -6.05 17.81
C HIS A 626 15.01 -5.07 18.24
N LEU A 627 16.21 -5.57 18.52
CA LEU A 627 17.40 -4.75 18.78
C LEU A 627 18.11 -4.48 17.45
N SER A 628 18.00 -3.25 16.97
CA SER A 628 18.55 -2.82 15.69
C SER A 628 19.88 -2.10 15.90
N THR A 629 20.96 -2.75 15.49
CA THR A 629 22.35 -2.34 15.75
C THR A 629 22.96 -1.53 14.62
N ARG A 630 24.19 -1.02 14.84
CA ARG A 630 24.93 -0.09 13.97
C ARG A 630 24.89 -0.46 12.48
N PRO A 631 24.35 0.42 11.61
CA PRO A 631 24.39 0.24 10.16
C PRO A 631 25.81 0.43 9.59
N GLU A 632 26.05 0.02 8.34
CA GLU A 632 27.33 0.27 7.65
C GLU A 632 27.70 1.76 7.58
N LYS A 633 26.68 2.63 7.45
CA LYS A 633 26.82 4.10 7.40
C LYS A 633 26.31 4.70 8.71
N PHE A 634 27.21 4.90 9.67
CA PHE A 634 26.91 5.47 10.98
C PHE A 634 27.76 6.72 11.27
N LEU A 635 27.35 7.51 12.26
CA LEU A 635 28.09 8.65 12.79
C LEU A 635 28.51 8.43 14.25
N GLY A 636 29.65 9.03 14.64
CA GLY A 636 30.17 8.99 16.01
C GLY A 636 31.09 7.80 16.32
N ASP A 637 31.63 7.79 17.53
CA ASP A 637 32.68 6.85 17.92
C ASP A 637 32.17 5.42 18.13
N ILE A 638 32.92 4.44 17.62
CA ILE A 638 32.64 3.00 17.76
C ILE A 638 32.50 2.59 19.23
N ALA A 639 33.28 3.20 20.13
CA ALA A 639 33.21 2.92 21.57
C ALA A 639 31.85 3.30 22.19
N VAL A 640 31.31 4.48 21.82
CA VAL A 640 29.99 4.94 22.27
C VAL A 640 28.90 4.02 21.73
N TRP A 641 28.99 3.63 20.46
CA TRP A 641 28.08 2.66 19.85
C TRP A 641 28.07 1.31 20.57
N ASN A 642 29.25 0.74 20.84
CA ASN A 642 29.36 -0.56 21.51
C ASN A 642 28.80 -0.49 22.96
N GLN A 643 28.97 0.65 23.65
CA GLN A 643 28.37 0.88 24.97
C GLN A 643 26.84 0.99 24.89
N ALA A 644 26.34 1.76 23.93
CA ALA A 644 24.92 2.00 23.71
C ALA A 644 24.16 0.70 23.37
N GLU A 645 24.70 -0.10 22.43
CA GLU A 645 24.14 -1.41 22.06
C GLU A 645 24.07 -2.35 23.25
N LYS A 646 25.12 -2.39 24.09
CA LYS A 646 25.16 -3.20 25.31
C LYS A 646 24.16 -2.73 26.37
N GLN A 647 23.97 -1.42 26.55
CA GLN A 647 22.95 -0.89 27.47
C GLN A 647 21.52 -1.22 27.00
N LEU A 648 21.24 -1.16 25.70
CA LEU A 648 19.96 -1.60 25.14
C LEU A 648 19.75 -3.11 25.31
N GLU A 649 20.79 -3.92 25.06
CA GLU A 649 20.74 -5.37 25.22
C GLU A 649 20.48 -5.78 26.69
N ASN A 650 21.13 -5.11 27.65
CA ASN A 650 20.88 -5.30 29.08
C ASN A 650 19.44 -4.92 29.46
N SER A 651 18.97 -3.75 29.01
CA SER A 651 17.59 -3.28 29.26
C SER A 651 16.55 -4.28 28.75
N LEU A 652 16.78 -4.88 27.57
CA LEU A 652 15.93 -5.93 27.00
C LEU A 652 15.99 -7.24 27.80
N LYS A 653 17.17 -7.65 28.27
CA LYS A 653 17.34 -8.84 29.13
C LYS A 653 16.62 -8.68 30.47
N GLU A 654 16.69 -7.51 31.10
CA GLU A 654 16.00 -7.26 32.38
C GLU A 654 14.48 -7.15 32.21
N PHE A 655 14.00 -6.61 31.08
CA PHE A 655 12.57 -6.49 30.79
C PHE A 655 11.84 -7.84 30.68
N GLY A 656 12.58 -8.91 30.36
CA GLY A 656 12.13 -10.31 30.42
C GLY A 656 11.34 -10.81 29.21
N GLU A 657 11.03 -9.95 28.24
CA GLU A 657 10.30 -10.35 27.01
C GLU A 657 11.23 -10.91 25.92
N PRO A 658 10.76 -11.86 25.08
CA PRO A 658 11.52 -12.34 23.94
C PRO A 658 11.82 -11.22 22.92
N TRP A 659 13.09 -11.07 22.57
CA TRP A 659 13.58 -10.13 21.57
C TRP A 659 14.46 -10.81 20.51
N LYS A 660 14.64 -10.15 19.37
CA LYS A 660 15.51 -10.61 18.26
C LYS A 660 16.54 -9.56 17.91
N LEU A 661 17.73 -9.98 17.52
CA LEU A 661 18.72 -9.09 16.92
C LEU A 661 18.32 -8.77 15.47
N ASN A 662 18.50 -7.53 15.05
CA ASN A 662 18.23 -7.03 13.71
C ASN A 662 19.48 -6.27 13.20
N PRO A 663 20.53 -7.00 12.78
CA PRO A 663 21.83 -6.41 12.53
C PRO A 663 21.81 -5.34 11.43
N GLY A 664 22.39 -4.18 11.71
CA GLY A 664 22.58 -3.11 10.71
C GLY A 664 21.35 -2.26 10.40
N ASP A 665 20.22 -2.46 11.08
CA ASP A 665 18.98 -1.69 10.87
C ASP A 665 18.83 -0.50 11.85
N GLY A 666 19.88 -0.15 12.60
CA GLY A 666 19.92 1.01 13.49
C GLY A 666 19.83 2.35 12.76
N ALA A 667 19.46 3.42 13.47
CA ALA A 667 19.48 4.77 12.88
C ALA A 667 20.94 5.23 12.70
N PHE A 668 21.21 6.15 11.77
CA PHE A 668 22.59 6.61 11.52
C PHE A 668 23.26 7.31 12.72
N TYR A 669 22.47 7.73 13.72
CA TYR A 669 22.88 8.44 14.93
C TYR A 669 22.89 7.59 16.22
N GLY A 670 22.39 6.36 16.19
CA GLY A 670 22.40 5.46 17.34
C GLY A 670 21.54 4.20 17.19
N PRO A 671 21.69 3.21 18.08
CA PRO A 671 20.92 1.98 18.06
C PRO A 671 19.48 2.21 18.54
N LYS A 672 18.56 1.34 18.14
CA LYS A 672 17.14 1.44 18.48
C LYS A 672 16.52 0.10 18.85
N ILE A 673 15.49 0.18 19.70
CA ILE A 673 14.54 -0.90 19.92
C ILE A 673 13.33 -0.63 19.01
N ASP A 674 13.12 -1.48 18.02
CA ASP A 674 11.95 -1.45 17.16
C ASP A 674 10.87 -2.39 17.70
N ILE A 675 9.68 -1.87 17.94
CA ILE A 675 8.57 -2.64 18.48
C ILE A 675 7.52 -2.88 17.41
N LYS A 676 7.30 -4.15 17.10
CA LYS A 676 6.35 -4.61 16.07
C LYS A 676 5.12 -5.21 16.74
N ILE A 677 3.97 -4.54 16.62
CA ILE A 677 2.66 -5.05 17.07
C ILE A 677 2.16 -6.06 16.04
N LYS A 678 1.58 -7.17 16.50
CA LYS A 678 0.81 -8.07 15.64
C LYS A 678 -0.68 -7.68 15.69
N ASP A 679 -1.28 -7.39 14.54
CA ASP A 679 -2.72 -7.12 14.46
C ASP A 679 -3.58 -8.41 14.48
N ALA A 680 -4.91 -8.27 14.60
CA ALA A 680 -5.84 -9.40 14.63
C ALA A 680 -5.86 -10.26 13.35
N ILE A 681 -5.30 -9.78 12.23
CA ILE A 681 -5.08 -10.57 11.00
C ILE A 681 -3.61 -10.95 10.82
N GLY A 682 -2.82 -10.90 11.88
CA GLY A 682 -1.48 -11.44 11.94
C GLY A 682 -0.38 -10.66 11.22
N ARG A 683 -0.67 -9.45 10.71
CA ARG A 683 0.37 -8.58 10.13
C ARG A 683 1.14 -7.87 11.23
N TYR A 684 2.42 -7.60 10.98
CA TYR A 684 3.27 -6.85 11.90
C TYR A 684 3.36 -5.39 11.50
N HIS A 685 3.02 -4.49 12.42
CA HIS A 685 3.17 -3.05 12.27
C HIS A 685 4.22 -2.53 13.24
N GLN A 686 5.23 -1.83 12.72
CA GLN A 686 6.10 -1.03 13.58
C GLN A 686 5.37 0.24 14.00
N CYS A 687 5.14 0.40 15.30
CA CYS A 687 4.38 1.50 15.90
C CYS A 687 5.24 2.26 16.90
N ALA A 688 5.58 1.62 18.02
CA ALA A 688 6.54 2.17 18.96
C ALA A 688 7.99 2.03 18.48
N THR A 689 8.81 2.94 18.96
CA THR A 689 10.25 2.93 18.79
C THR A 689 10.89 3.65 19.96
N ILE A 690 12.06 3.17 20.41
CA ILE A 690 12.89 3.85 21.41
C ILE A 690 14.31 3.87 20.83
N GLN A 691 14.85 5.06 20.57
CA GLN A 691 16.09 5.26 19.83
C GLN A 691 17.04 6.17 20.62
N LEU A 692 18.32 5.80 20.70
CA LEU A 692 19.34 6.69 21.26
C LEU A 692 19.93 7.59 20.16
N ASP A 693 20.21 8.83 20.52
CA ASP A 693 20.90 9.80 19.66
C ASP A 693 22.01 10.51 20.45
N PHE A 694 23.24 10.32 19.95
CA PHE A 694 24.46 10.96 20.44
C PHE A 694 24.93 12.11 19.52
N GLN A 695 24.33 12.25 18.34
CA GLN A 695 24.70 13.20 17.28
C GLN A 695 24.00 14.56 17.42
N LEU A 696 22.70 14.59 17.67
CA LEU A 696 21.97 15.85 17.87
C LEU A 696 22.56 16.70 19.02
N PRO A 697 22.94 16.13 20.19
CA PRO A 697 23.66 16.86 21.23
C PRO A 697 24.97 17.51 20.77
N ILE A 698 25.71 16.86 19.87
CA ILE A 698 26.95 17.39 19.31
C ILE A 698 26.63 18.51 18.31
N ARG A 699 25.73 18.25 17.36
CA ARG A 699 25.34 19.16 16.27
C ARG A 699 24.71 20.46 16.76
N PHE A 700 23.92 20.41 17.82
CA PHE A 700 23.34 21.60 18.47
C PHE A 700 24.21 22.17 19.60
N ASN A 701 25.41 21.61 19.83
CA ASN A 701 26.30 21.95 20.94
C ASN A 701 25.59 21.97 22.32
N LEU A 702 24.70 21.00 22.56
CA LEU A 702 23.97 20.89 23.82
C LEU A 702 24.95 20.52 24.94
N VAL A 703 24.86 21.24 26.06
CA VAL A 703 25.68 21.02 27.27
C VAL A 703 24.85 21.19 28.53
N TYR A 704 25.25 20.49 29.58
CA TYR A 704 24.83 20.74 30.96
C TYR A 704 26.05 20.87 31.87
N VAL A 705 25.89 21.57 32.99
CA VAL A 705 26.91 21.72 34.04
C VAL A 705 26.92 20.47 34.93
N GLY A 706 28.08 19.83 35.04
CA GLY A 706 28.34 18.62 35.81
C GLY A 706 28.29 18.83 37.33
N LYS A 707 28.63 17.77 38.08
CA LYS A 707 28.57 17.78 39.56
C LYS A 707 29.54 18.78 40.17
N ASP A 708 30.69 18.95 39.52
CA ASP A 708 31.85 19.69 40.02
C ASP A 708 31.88 21.17 39.57
N GLY A 709 30.78 21.66 38.97
CA GLY A 709 30.52 23.07 38.71
C GLY A 709 31.17 23.66 37.45
N ASP A 710 32.41 23.30 37.14
CA ASP A 710 33.13 23.81 35.96
C ASP A 710 33.03 22.88 34.73
N ASP A 711 32.85 21.58 34.93
CA ASP A 711 32.76 20.60 33.84
C ASP A 711 31.45 20.72 33.04
N LYS A 712 31.59 20.88 31.72
CA LYS A 712 30.48 20.86 30.76
C LYS A 712 30.41 19.51 30.06
N ALA A 713 29.38 18.74 30.35
CA ALA A 713 29.10 17.46 29.72
C ALA A 713 27.95 17.57 28.71
N ARG A 714 27.85 16.62 27.78
CA ARG A 714 26.75 16.55 26.79
C ARG A 714 25.67 15.58 27.25
N PRO A 715 24.37 15.91 27.09
CA PRO A 715 23.30 14.96 27.32
C PRO A 715 23.27 13.92 26.19
N VAL A 716 22.62 12.78 26.45
CA VAL A 716 22.14 11.84 25.43
C VAL A 716 20.64 12.06 25.25
N ILE A 717 20.15 11.95 24.02
CA ILE A 717 18.71 12.03 23.73
C ILE A 717 18.16 10.62 23.53
N ILE A 718 17.07 10.31 24.23
CA ILE A 718 16.22 9.15 23.91
C ILE A 718 15.00 9.68 23.17
N HIS A 719 14.90 9.37 21.89
CA HIS A 719 13.72 9.59 21.06
C HIS A 719 12.76 8.44 21.28
N ARG A 720 11.47 8.72 21.48
CA ARG A 720 10.48 7.65 21.55
C ARG A 720 9.10 8.04 21.07
N ALA A 721 8.35 7.01 20.69
CA ALA A 721 6.91 7.01 20.53
C ALA A 721 6.36 5.65 21.01
N ILE A 722 5.18 5.62 21.60
CA ILE A 722 4.54 4.40 22.14
C ILE A 722 3.33 4.02 21.28
N LEU A 723 2.50 4.98 20.88
CA LEU A 723 1.50 4.75 19.83
C LEU A 723 2.14 4.80 18.43
N GLY A 724 3.13 5.67 18.23
CA GLY A 724 3.50 6.14 16.90
C GLY A 724 2.56 7.28 16.49
N SER A 725 2.20 7.38 15.21
CA SER A 725 1.17 8.35 14.82
C SER A 725 -0.22 7.95 15.30
N VAL A 726 -0.99 8.91 15.81
CA VAL A 726 -2.37 8.69 16.27
C VAL A 726 -3.23 8.19 15.12
N GLU A 727 -3.02 8.73 13.90
CA GLU A 727 -3.62 8.24 12.67
C GLU A 727 -3.41 6.73 12.47
N ARG A 728 -2.15 6.27 12.50
CA ARG A 728 -1.81 4.86 12.26
C ARG A 728 -2.32 3.96 13.37
N MET A 729 -2.31 4.43 14.62
CA MET A 729 -2.88 3.69 15.74
C MET A 729 -4.40 3.52 15.59
N ILE A 730 -5.13 4.56 15.14
CA ILE A 730 -6.57 4.45 14.84
C ILE A 730 -6.81 3.39 13.75
N ALA A 731 -6.03 3.35 12.67
CA ALA A 731 -6.15 2.30 11.66
C ALA A 731 -6.01 0.90 12.25
N ILE A 732 -4.95 0.67 13.02
CA ILE A 732 -4.63 -0.65 13.60
C ILE A 732 -5.70 -1.06 14.63
N LEU A 733 -6.17 -0.15 15.48
CA LEU A 733 -7.26 -0.44 16.43
C LEU A 733 -8.58 -0.73 15.71
N THR A 734 -8.89 0.00 14.64
CA THR A 734 -10.09 -0.23 13.80
C THR A 734 -10.08 -1.66 13.24
N GLU A 735 -8.94 -2.08 12.67
CA GLU A 735 -8.74 -3.41 12.08
C GLU A 735 -8.70 -4.53 13.14
N ASN A 736 -8.05 -4.27 14.28
CA ASN A 736 -7.93 -5.21 15.39
C ASN A 736 -9.31 -5.56 15.98
N TYR A 737 -10.09 -4.54 16.32
CA TYR A 737 -11.43 -4.70 16.88
C TYR A 737 -12.52 -4.95 15.83
N ALA A 738 -12.20 -4.95 14.53
CA ALA A 738 -13.17 -5.00 13.44
C ALA A 738 -14.29 -3.95 13.59
N GLY A 739 -13.94 -2.76 14.06
CA GLY A 739 -14.88 -1.67 14.38
C GLY A 739 -15.73 -1.88 15.65
N LYS A 740 -15.59 -2.97 16.40
CA LYS A 740 -16.22 -3.19 17.71
C LYS A 740 -15.41 -2.52 18.84
N TRP A 741 -15.41 -1.18 18.87
CA TRP A 741 -14.62 -0.42 19.84
C TRP A 741 -14.95 -0.74 21.31
N PRO A 742 -13.94 -0.97 22.17
CA PRO A 742 -14.13 -1.03 23.63
C PRO A 742 -14.79 0.23 24.18
N LEU A 743 -15.59 0.08 25.24
CA LEU A 743 -16.43 1.16 25.79
C LEU A 743 -15.67 2.48 25.96
N TRP A 744 -14.47 2.44 26.53
CA TRP A 744 -13.72 3.66 26.89
C TRP A 744 -13.28 4.52 25.70
N VAL A 745 -13.11 3.94 24.51
CA VAL A 745 -12.67 4.61 23.28
C VAL A 745 -13.77 4.68 22.21
N SER A 746 -14.85 3.93 22.38
CA SER A 746 -15.99 3.91 21.45
C SER A 746 -16.64 5.28 21.28
N PRO A 747 -16.86 5.76 20.04
CA PRO A 747 -17.61 6.99 19.79
C PRO A 747 -19.14 6.77 19.81
N ARG A 748 -19.60 5.58 20.18
CA ARG A 748 -20.99 5.16 20.26
C ARG A 748 -21.18 4.31 21.52
N GLN A 749 -21.18 4.94 22.69
CA GLN A 749 -21.18 4.21 23.97
C GLN A 749 -22.61 3.77 24.35
N VAL A 750 -23.58 4.67 24.19
CA VAL A 750 -24.95 4.46 24.66
C VAL A 750 -25.96 4.91 23.59
N MET A 751 -26.99 4.10 23.34
CA MET A 751 -28.15 4.47 22.51
C MET A 751 -29.44 4.34 23.31
N LEU A 752 -30.18 5.43 23.46
CA LEU A 752 -31.51 5.47 24.08
C LEU A 752 -32.59 5.18 23.04
N VAL A 753 -33.46 4.20 23.32
CA VAL A 753 -34.54 3.79 22.40
C VAL A 753 -35.89 3.82 23.12
N PRO A 754 -36.72 4.85 22.91
CA PRO A 754 -38.08 4.88 23.44
C PRO A 754 -38.98 3.85 22.73
N VAL A 755 -39.83 3.17 23.51
CA VAL A 755 -40.79 2.17 23.00
C VAL A 755 -41.89 2.83 22.14
N ASN A 756 -42.24 4.08 22.40
CA ASN A 756 -43.25 4.85 21.68
C ASN A 756 -42.96 6.38 21.76
N PRO A 757 -43.64 7.22 20.94
CA PRO A 757 -43.37 8.66 20.90
C PRO A 757 -43.61 9.43 22.22
N SER A 758 -44.53 8.98 23.08
CA SER A 758 -44.78 9.62 24.39
C SER A 758 -43.60 9.51 25.38
N LEU A 759 -42.61 8.68 25.06
CA LEU A 759 -41.41 8.45 25.89
C LEU A 759 -40.17 9.17 25.36
N GLU A 760 -40.26 9.89 24.24
CA GLU A 760 -39.13 10.60 23.63
C GLU A 760 -38.52 11.64 24.58
N GLU A 761 -39.33 12.33 25.39
CA GLU A 761 -38.82 13.34 26.31
C GLU A 761 -38.03 12.72 27.48
N TYR A 762 -38.47 11.56 27.99
CA TYR A 762 -37.70 10.79 28.96
C TYR A 762 -36.40 10.25 28.34
N ALA A 763 -36.46 9.73 27.11
CA ALA A 763 -35.26 9.29 26.38
C ALA A 763 -34.24 10.43 26.20
N LYS A 764 -34.67 11.65 25.85
CA LYS A 764 -33.81 12.84 25.81
C LYS A 764 -33.23 13.21 27.17
N GLN A 765 -34.05 13.19 28.23
CA GLN A 765 -33.61 13.51 29.59
C GLN A 765 -32.52 12.54 30.07
N VAL A 766 -32.71 11.24 29.86
CA VAL A 766 -31.72 10.21 30.20
C VAL A 766 -30.47 10.35 29.33
N CYS A 767 -30.63 10.53 28.01
CA CYS A 767 -29.51 10.78 27.10
C CYS A 767 -28.65 11.98 27.55
N LYS A 768 -29.30 13.09 27.97
CA LYS A 768 -28.62 14.28 28.49
C LYS A 768 -27.81 13.98 29.76
N ARG A 769 -28.35 13.19 30.70
CA ARG A 769 -27.63 12.75 31.91
C ARG A 769 -26.37 11.95 31.56
N PHE A 770 -26.43 11.05 30.57
CA PHE A 770 -25.25 10.33 30.09
C PHE A 770 -24.21 11.26 29.44
N VAL A 771 -24.64 12.24 28.63
CA VAL A 771 -23.72 13.23 28.04
C VAL A 771 -23.07 14.12 29.11
N GLU A 772 -23.83 14.56 30.12
CA GLU A 772 -23.33 15.34 31.26
C GLU A 772 -22.35 14.52 32.13
N ALA A 773 -22.54 13.20 32.23
CA ALA A 773 -21.58 12.27 32.81
C ALA A 773 -20.38 11.92 31.89
N GLY A 774 -20.27 12.56 30.72
CA GLY A 774 -19.15 12.42 29.80
C GLY A 774 -19.19 11.20 28.88
N PHE A 775 -20.37 10.61 28.63
CA PHE A 775 -20.56 9.52 27.66
C PHE A 775 -20.98 10.02 26.27
N MET A 776 -20.57 9.29 25.25
CA MET A 776 -21.10 9.39 23.89
C MET A 776 -22.45 8.68 23.83
N ALA A 777 -23.52 9.41 24.15
CA ALA A 777 -24.89 8.94 24.14
C ALA A 777 -25.72 9.62 23.04
N ASP A 778 -26.52 8.82 22.34
CA ASP A 778 -27.49 9.26 21.33
C ASP A 778 -28.90 8.73 21.69
N ALA A 779 -29.95 9.27 21.05
CA ALA A 779 -31.33 8.78 21.19
C ALA A 779 -32.01 8.59 19.82
N ASP A 780 -32.58 7.41 19.57
CA ASP A 780 -33.32 7.11 18.33
C ASP A 780 -34.80 7.50 18.49
N LEU A 781 -35.11 8.73 18.07
CA LEU A 781 -36.44 9.31 18.13
C LEU A 781 -37.22 9.15 16.81
N ASP A 782 -36.84 8.24 15.90
CA ASP A 782 -37.57 8.06 14.63
C ASP A 782 -38.92 7.37 14.87
N SER A 783 -39.99 8.15 14.98
CA SER A 783 -41.36 7.64 15.15
C SER A 783 -41.85 6.74 13.99
N GLY A 784 -41.20 6.77 12.83
CA GLY A 784 -41.46 5.89 11.69
C GLY A 784 -40.82 4.50 11.77
N CYS A 785 -39.94 4.25 12.76
CA CYS A 785 -39.27 2.96 12.94
C CYS A 785 -39.80 2.16 14.14
N LEU A 786 -40.17 0.89 13.89
CA LEU A 786 -40.52 -0.07 14.94
C LEU A 786 -39.36 -0.30 15.91
N LEU A 787 -39.66 -0.50 17.20
CA LEU A 787 -38.67 -0.74 18.27
C LEU A 787 -37.56 -1.74 17.91
N ASN A 788 -37.93 -2.92 17.39
CA ASN A 788 -36.96 -3.95 17.00
C ASN A 788 -36.04 -3.51 15.84
N LYS A 789 -36.51 -2.61 14.96
CA LYS A 789 -35.70 -2.02 13.88
C LYS A 789 -34.72 -0.99 14.45
N LYS A 790 -35.15 -0.15 15.40
CA LYS A 790 -34.26 0.79 16.13
C LYS A 790 -33.14 0.07 16.86
N ILE A 791 -33.49 -0.96 17.64
CA ILE A 791 -32.51 -1.81 18.34
C ILE A 791 -31.52 -2.43 17.33
N ARG A 792 -32.02 -3.02 16.23
CA ARG A 792 -31.16 -3.59 15.18
C ARG A 792 -30.25 -2.55 14.53
N ASN A 793 -30.74 -1.34 14.26
CA ASN A 793 -29.94 -0.24 13.71
C ASN A 793 -28.81 0.16 14.67
N ALA A 794 -29.08 0.22 15.97
CA ALA A 794 -28.08 0.52 16.99
C ALA A 794 -27.03 -0.60 17.12
N GLN A 795 -27.45 -1.87 17.04
CA GLN A 795 -26.52 -3.01 16.99
C GLN A 795 -25.62 -2.97 15.74
N LEU A 796 -26.19 -2.73 14.55
CA LEU A 796 -25.43 -2.61 13.31
C LEU A 796 -24.44 -1.44 13.37
N SER A 797 -24.87 -0.32 13.97
CA SER A 797 -24.03 0.86 14.23
C SER A 797 -22.98 0.65 15.33
N GLN A 798 -22.92 -0.52 15.97
CA GLN A 798 -21.92 -0.89 16.98
C GLN A 798 -21.97 -0.07 18.29
N TYR A 799 -23.14 0.36 18.75
CA TYR A 799 -23.28 0.92 20.11
C TYR A 799 -22.97 -0.14 21.18
N ASN A 800 -22.11 0.17 22.15
CA ASN A 800 -21.78 -0.77 23.24
C ASN A 800 -23.04 -1.20 24.02
N PHE A 801 -23.84 -0.22 24.44
CA PHE A 801 -25.07 -0.42 25.20
C PHE A 801 -26.28 0.25 24.54
N ILE A 802 -27.39 -0.47 24.53
CA ILE A 802 -28.69 -0.03 24.01
C ILE A 802 -29.67 -0.05 25.17
N LEU A 803 -30.18 1.13 25.53
CA LEU A 803 -31.03 1.37 26.68
C LEU A 803 -32.46 1.62 26.19
N VAL A 804 -33.33 0.64 26.39
CA VAL A 804 -34.74 0.74 26.00
C VAL A 804 -35.54 1.38 27.14
N VAL A 805 -36.37 2.38 26.84
CA VAL A 805 -37.24 3.04 27.82
C VAL A 805 -38.71 2.89 27.46
N GLY A 806 -39.46 2.27 28.38
CA GLY A 806 -40.92 2.13 28.38
C GLY A 806 -41.60 3.04 29.40
N GLU A 807 -42.92 2.88 29.54
CA GLU A 807 -43.70 3.64 30.53
C GLU A 807 -43.36 3.22 31.97
N LYS A 808 -43.03 1.94 32.18
CA LYS A 808 -42.54 1.43 33.47
C LYS A 808 -41.24 2.13 33.83
N GLU A 809 -40.26 2.09 32.92
CA GLU A 809 -38.94 2.69 33.08
C GLU A 809 -39.01 4.19 33.43
N ARG A 810 -39.91 4.93 32.78
CA ARG A 810 -40.17 6.35 33.08
C ARG A 810 -40.69 6.59 34.51
N LEU A 811 -41.50 5.69 35.04
CA LEU A 811 -42.09 5.81 36.39
C LEU A 811 -41.08 5.49 37.51
N THR A 812 -40.07 4.66 37.23
CA THR A 812 -39.06 4.16 38.19
C THR A 812 -37.67 4.77 38.02
N ASP A 813 -37.50 5.75 37.14
CA ASP A 813 -36.22 6.31 36.67
C ASP A 813 -35.19 5.22 36.31
N SER A 814 -35.63 4.23 35.52
CA SER A 814 -34.87 3.06 35.12
C SER A 814 -34.73 2.94 33.60
N VAL A 815 -33.93 1.97 33.15
CA VAL A 815 -33.73 1.61 31.75
C VAL A 815 -33.64 0.09 31.60
N ASN A 816 -34.13 -0.45 30.49
CA ASN A 816 -33.90 -1.84 30.13
C ASN A 816 -32.57 -1.95 29.34
N VAL A 817 -31.55 -2.55 29.96
CA VAL A 817 -30.17 -2.58 29.43
C VAL A 817 -29.96 -3.76 28.50
N ARG A 818 -29.36 -3.49 27.34
CA ARG A 818 -28.92 -4.48 26.36
C ARG A 818 -27.51 -4.17 25.84
N THR A 819 -26.76 -5.20 25.49
CA THR A 819 -25.45 -5.03 24.83
C THR A 819 -25.57 -4.97 23.30
N ARG A 820 -24.48 -4.61 22.61
CA ARG A 820 -24.38 -4.64 21.14
C ARG A 820 -24.80 -5.97 20.51
N ASP A 821 -24.55 -7.08 21.19
CA ASP A 821 -24.87 -8.45 20.73
C ASP A 821 -26.25 -8.93 21.28
N ASN A 822 -27.07 -8.00 21.77
CA ASN A 822 -28.45 -8.19 22.29
C ASN A 822 -28.56 -9.17 23.47
N LYS A 823 -27.52 -9.28 24.30
CA LYS A 823 -27.63 -9.84 25.66
C LYS A 823 -28.45 -8.84 26.49
N VAL A 824 -29.54 -9.30 27.10
CA VAL A 824 -30.44 -8.45 27.91
C VAL A 824 -30.07 -8.62 29.38
N HIS A 825 -29.73 -7.51 30.06
CA HIS A 825 -29.37 -7.51 31.48
C HIS A 825 -30.55 -7.15 32.39
N GLY A 826 -31.70 -6.80 31.80
CA GLY A 826 -32.92 -6.48 32.53
C GLY A 826 -33.06 -4.99 32.80
N GLU A 827 -33.89 -4.66 33.78
CA GLU A 827 -34.17 -3.28 34.20
C GLU A 827 -33.25 -2.88 35.37
N LEU A 828 -32.58 -1.74 35.25
CA LEU A 828 -31.71 -1.15 36.26
C LEU A 828 -31.96 0.36 36.34
N THR A 829 -31.72 1.01 37.48
CA THR A 829 -31.90 2.47 37.58
C THR A 829 -30.89 3.21 36.69
N VAL A 830 -31.26 4.40 36.20
CA VAL A 830 -30.36 5.22 35.37
C VAL A 830 -29.02 5.49 36.09
N GLU A 831 -29.08 5.74 37.40
CA GLU A 831 -27.91 5.98 38.25
C GLU A 831 -27.00 4.75 38.36
N GLU A 832 -27.56 3.54 38.59
CA GLU A 832 -26.77 2.31 38.68
C GLU A 832 -26.05 2.01 37.34
N VAL A 833 -26.74 2.18 36.21
CA VAL A 833 -26.14 1.97 34.88
C VAL A 833 -25.02 2.96 34.63
N MET A 834 -25.21 4.26 34.93
CA MET A 834 -24.15 5.27 34.80
C MET A 834 -22.94 4.93 35.68
N ALA A 835 -23.14 4.49 36.93
CA ALA A 835 -22.06 4.12 37.83
C ALA A 835 -21.26 2.90 37.31
N ARG A 836 -21.95 1.83 36.87
CA ARG A 836 -21.31 0.64 36.27
C ARG A 836 -20.51 0.99 35.02
N LEU A 837 -21.10 1.74 34.09
CA LEU A 837 -20.41 2.14 32.85
C LEU A 837 -19.23 3.08 33.12
N THR A 838 -19.30 3.90 34.17
CA THR A 838 -18.19 4.79 34.57
C THR A 838 -17.01 3.96 35.06
N LEU A 839 -17.24 2.95 35.91
CA LEU A 839 -16.20 2.05 36.36
C LEU A 839 -15.54 1.28 35.20
N LEU A 840 -16.34 0.72 34.29
CA LEU A 840 -15.86 0.00 33.11
C LEU A 840 -15.04 0.89 32.15
N LYS A 841 -15.43 2.16 32.01
CA LYS A 841 -14.70 3.17 31.23
C LYS A 841 -13.39 3.55 31.90
N GLN A 842 -13.38 3.81 33.21
CA GLN A 842 -12.19 4.19 33.98
C GLN A 842 -11.17 3.05 34.08
N SER A 843 -11.62 1.80 34.23
CA SER A 843 -10.76 0.62 34.20
C SER A 843 -10.24 0.28 32.79
N ARG A 844 -10.67 1.03 31.76
CA ARG A 844 -10.40 0.77 30.33
C ARG A 844 -10.71 -0.68 29.93
N CYS A 845 -11.83 -1.21 30.44
CA CYS A 845 -12.24 -2.59 30.17
C CYS A 845 -12.39 -2.81 28.65
N ARG A 846 -11.75 -3.86 28.14
CA ARG A 846 -11.83 -4.23 26.72
C ARG A 846 -13.19 -4.83 26.37
N ASP A 847 -13.71 -5.65 27.28
CA ASP A 847 -14.86 -6.54 27.08
C ASP A 847 -16.04 -6.10 27.98
N ALA A 848 -16.30 -4.78 28.03
CA ALA A 848 -17.20 -4.15 28.98
C ALA A 848 -18.64 -4.71 28.92
N GLU A 849 -19.11 -5.06 27.72
CA GLU A 849 -20.39 -5.70 27.46
C GLU A 849 -20.53 -7.11 28.04
N GLU A 850 -19.42 -7.83 28.24
CA GLU A 850 -19.43 -9.17 28.84
C GLU A 850 -19.45 -9.09 30.37
N VAL A 851 -18.76 -8.09 30.92
CA VAL A 851 -18.53 -7.86 32.36
C VAL A 851 -19.69 -7.14 33.08
N PHE A 852 -20.54 -6.41 32.35
CA PHE A 852 -21.64 -5.58 32.89
C PHE A 852 -22.71 -6.35 33.69
#